data_AF-A0A846ZLB2-F1
#
_entry.id   AF-A0A846ZLB2-F1
#
_cell.length_a   1.000
_cell.length_b   1.000
_cell.length_c   1.000
_cell.angle_alpha   90.00
_cell.angle_beta   90.00
_cell.angle_gamma   90.00
#
_symmetry.space_group_name_H-M   'P 1'
#
loop_
_entity.id
_entity.type
_entity.pdbx_description
1 polymer ?
#
loop_
_entity_poly.entity_id
_entity_poly.type
_entity_poly.pdbx_seq_one_letter_code
_entity_poly.pdbx_strand_id
1 'polypeptide(L)'
;MIRAVLFCAILISASLMAPFAHASLPPSTDAAKTTRIRPIPTPQFRYYGVADGLPSSFVYTMAQDARGVIWMGTNNGLVRFDSAHFRVFRHDPRQAHSLPANDVSALLVDHRQRLWVGGEGTGLNLYRPATGDFRTWRHEDGNPDSLAGDDVGALAEGKDGSIWVSVYTKGLDRLRPDGHIEHFRHRSGDPQSLASDIVLSLHVAEDGSVLVGSLRGLDRVQPNGRIEHISFIGLKQAPRVWSIDRHGKQCYLSTSKGLFVLGGDEEARPAYVGVTQQHPIFSMTASEDGSLWLGMSDGMVWVGANGRHRRFPLHQDAPDTAPGALVLKIMVDQEGGLWAATRDNGVAYLGPNWRQFSVFRHRPGSADSIATNRVISLGHWQGRLFVGGQDGVLDSIDLATGKVKHFRTDLGHEGVTGLADAGHDALWLGHTNGLSLYRGGRMHAVNPSRMRDGVNRIVVDAGGNAFVSMTSGGVVRVDRTTLKVRAIGTRDGTTADRDVTKLAYHAGRVWRSSMGGLARLNARGDEFVDVPGVGPGRIFSFAFGAKGLWVVRQDALEHYRLESDGDAIRDDVIGLAEGWPEISVVDMARGAGGRIWMISRTGLWSYSPVSRTFHSYGVEDGLPDPEFIARRLLHMPDGSLFAGTIRGVVGWNPRDMHDKAHVPRLMLTRITVKRDGHLHAMPVDGHALHLRWNDRELHVAVQALSYLDPSRNHYRFRLQGLDSGWVDTGNRGERDFTGLSHGDYKLHIQASGPGDVWAGLPPLSIQVDRPPWLTWWAWAIYAMLVVLLFYAVLHLVRRRIEQRHRMQLAERERAMAEQASAAKTSFLATLGHEIRTPMTGVLGMAELLLRSPLQTRQREYAEAIQRSGTLLLRLVNEALDMARIEAGRLELDVAAFDPRDVLGDVLQLERAVAGDKGLTLASRMGENVPVQVRGDALRIKQILLNLVNNALKFTASGGVELAMDWVNNGLAITVSDTGPGISDKDRKRLFQRYEQADSPQRSSGSGLGLAICRELTQLMDGRCELVESSARGSTFRVWLPLPVVEAEPVAAADETTAGESWNLLLIEDDATVAGVIQGLLEASGHRVRRAPDGLAGLAELENGRFDALLLDLDLPGLDGFGVARMLRDRETDTRLPIIAITARSGGDEEERARAAGMDGFLRKPVSGAQLQAALAALLD
;
A
#
# COMPACT_ATOMS: atom_id res chain seq x y z
N MET A 1 66.25 -17.97 -8.82
CA MET A 1 65.44 -19.13 -9.24
C MET A 1 64.05 -18.64 -9.55
N ILE A 2 63.90 -18.19 -10.80
CA ILE A 2 62.67 -17.75 -11.45
C ILE A 2 62.58 -18.68 -12.66
N ARG A 3 61.69 -19.67 -12.61
CA ARG A 3 61.34 -20.55 -13.75
C ARG A 3 60.01 -21.21 -13.42
N ALA A 4 58.95 -20.74 -14.10
CA ALA A 4 57.69 -21.43 -14.44
C ALA A 4 56.47 -20.49 -14.47
N VAL A 5 56.61 -19.23 -14.90
CA VAL A 5 55.51 -18.41 -15.43
C VAL A 5 56.08 -17.49 -16.51
N LEU A 6 56.22 -18.00 -17.75
CA LEU A 6 56.28 -17.21 -18.99
C LEU A 6 56.44 -18.18 -20.17
N PHE A 7 55.38 -18.49 -20.90
CA PHE A 7 55.38 -18.82 -22.33
C PHE A 7 53.94 -19.13 -22.76
N CYS A 8 53.24 -18.10 -23.28
CA CYS A 8 52.22 -18.20 -24.36
C CYS A 8 51.46 -16.88 -24.48
N ALA A 9 52.12 -15.89 -25.09
CA ALA A 9 51.48 -14.80 -25.83
C ALA A 9 52.46 -14.41 -26.95
N ILE A 10 51.91 -14.01 -28.10
CA ILE A 10 52.56 -13.56 -29.36
C ILE A 10 52.58 -14.62 -30.47
N LEU A 11 51.51 -14.66 -31.26
CA LEU A 11 51.51 -14.38 -32.72
C LEU A 11 50.12 -14.65 -33.32
N ILE A 12 49.32 -13.59 -33.46
CA ILE A 12 48.15 -13.53 -34.35
C ILE A 12 48.48 -12.51 -35.43
N SER A 13 48.71 -12.97 -36.66
CA SER A 13 48.44 -12.21 -37.88
C SER A 13 48.47 -13.12 -39.11
N ALA A 14 47.30 -13.23 -39.75
CA ALA A 14 47.04 -13.51 -41.16
C ALA A 14 47.54 -14.83 -41.78
N SER A 15 46.60 -15.66 -42.28
CA SER A 15 46.43 -15.93 -43.73
C SER A 15 45.58 -17.18 -44.03
N LEU A 16 44.59 -16.99 -44.92
CA LEU A 16 44.07 -17.93 -45.92
C LEU A 16 43.08 -19.05 -45.53
N MET A 17 41.82 -18.77 -45.88
CA MET A 17 40.72 -19.70 -46.16
C MET A 17 41.02 -20.60 -47.38
N ALA A 18 40.67 -21.88 -47.28
CA ALA A 18 40.14 -22.69 -48.39
C ALA A 18 39.31 -23.87 -47.82
N PRO A 19 38.16 -24.24 -48.44
CA PRO A 19 37.23 -25.24 -47.90
C PRO A 19 37.54 -26.65 -48.41
N PHE A 20 37.52 -27.65 -47.51
CA PHE A 20 37.53 -29.07 -47.89
C PHE A 20 36.10 -29.54 -48.23
N ALA A 21 35.85 -29.75 -49.52
CA ALA A 21 34.70 -30.45 -50.03
C ALA A 21 34.71 -31.92 -49.54
N HIS A 22 33.65 -32.35 -48.86
CA HIS A 22 33.40 -33.77 -48.57
C HIS A 22 32.66 -34.40 -49.75
N ALA A 23 33.32 -35.35 -50.40
CA ALA A 23 32.77 -36.19 -51.45
C ALA A 23 31.63 -37.06 -50.90
N SER A 24 30.49 -37.02 -51.57
CA SER A 24 29.33 -37.87 -51.35
C SER A 24 29.59 -39.30 -51.84
N LEU A 25 29.55 -40.28 -50.94
CA LEU A 25 29.41 -41.69 -51.30
C LEU A 25 27.93 -41.98 -51.67
N PRO A 26 27.66 -42.82 -52.69
CA PRO A 26 26.30 -43.17 -53.06
C PRO A 26 25.66 -44.10 -52.01
N PRO A 27 24.37 -43.93 -51.68
CA PRO A 27 23.70 -44.78 -50.71
C PRO A 27 23.51 -46.19 -51.26
N SER A 28 23.93 -47.17 -50.48
CA SER A 28 23.69 -48.60 -50.70
C SER A 28 22.20 -48.90 -50.83
N THR A 29 21.82 -49.51 -51.95
CA THR A 29 20.56 -50.21 -52.20
C THR A 29 20.54 -51.51 -51.40
N ASP A 30 19.85 -51.54 -50.26
CA ASP A 30 18.96 -52.63 -49.83
C ASP A 30 18.53 -52.46 -48.37
N ALA A 31 17.43 -51.77 -48.18
CA ALA A 31 16.52 -51.98 -47.05
C ALA A 31 15.16 -51.47 -47.50
N ALA A 32 14.22 -52.39 -47.73
CA ALA A 32 12.85 -52.07 -48.09
C ALA A 32 12.30 -50.99 -47.14
N LYS A 33 12.13 -49.78 -47.69
CA LYS A 33 11.46 -48.67 -47.05
C LYS A 33 10.02 -49.10 -46.77
N THR A 34 9.74 -49.59 -45.57
CA THR A 34 8.42 -49.39 -44.98
C THR A 34 8.25 -47.88 -44.86
N THR A 35 7.58 -47.29 -45.83
CA THR A 35 7.23 -45.87 -45.85
C THR A 35 6.37 -45.62 -44.60
N ARG A 36 7.02 -45.16 -43.53
CA ARG A 36 6.35 -44.93 -42.24
C ARG A 36 5.33 -43.82 -42.42
N ILE A 37 4.07 -44.16 -42.24
CA ILE A 37 2.96 -43.21 -42.32
C ILE A 37 3.03 -42.35 -41.05
N ARG A 38 3.35 -41.07 -41.19
CA ARG A 38 3.31 -40.12 -40.08
C ARG A 38 1.93 -39.45 -40.04
N PRO A 39 1.26 -39.39 -38.87
CA PRO A 39 0.08 -38.57 -38.69
C PRO A 39 0.37 -37.12 -39.11
N ILE A 40 -0.55 -36.50 -39.84
CA ILE A 40 -0.38 -35.10 -40.29
C ILE A 40 -0.62 -34.19 -39.08
N PRO A 41 0.34 -33.37 -38.65
CA PRO A 41 0.10 -32.46 -37.53
C PRO A 41 -1.02 -31.47 -37.85
N THR A 42 -1.81 -31.15 -36.84
CA THR A 42 -2.94 -30.23 -36.98
C THR A 42 -2.67 -29.01 -36.10
N PRO A 43 -2.47 -27.81 -36.69
CA PRO A 43 -2.22 -26.61 -35.89
C PRO A 43 -3.41 -26.35 -34.96
N GLN A 44 -3.14 -25.92 -33.73
CA GLN A 44 -4.15 -25.41 -32.80
C GLN A 44 -3.84 -23.93 -32.55
N PHE A 45 -4.58 -23.03 -33.18
CA PHE A 45 -4.45 -21.59 -32.98
C PHE A 45 -5.12 -21.16 -31.68
N ARG A 46 -4.42 -20.31 -30.92
CA ARG A 46 -4.98 -19.50 -29.85
C ARG A 46 -5.39 -18.15 -30.45
N TYR A 47 -6.59 -17.70 -30.14
CA TYR A 47 -7.13 -16.44 -30.64
C TYR A 47 -7.05 -15.38 -29.56
N TYR A 48 -6.69 -14.16 -29.96
CA TYR A 48 -6.82 -12.96 -29.15
C TYR A 48 -7.69 -11.97 -29.91
N GLY A 49 -8.84 -11.64 -29.34
CA GLY A 49 -9.85 -10.75 -29.90
C GLY A 49 -10.18 -9.58 -28.97
N VAL A 50 -11.35 -8.97 -29.22
CA VAL A 50 -11.84 -7.84 -28.42
C VAL A 50 -12.10 -8.25 -26.96
N ALA A 51 -12.55 -9.48 -26.74
CA ALA A 51 -12.77 -10.03 -25.40
C ALA A 51 -11.48 -10.14 -24.55
N ASP A 52 -10.33 -10.30 -25.21
CA ASP A 52 -9.03 -10.44 -24.55
C ASP A 52 -8.35 -9.08 -24.30
N GLY A 53 -8.89 -7.99 -24.84
CA GLY A 53 -8.37 -6.62 -24.66
C GLY A 53 -7.91 -5.92 -25.94
N LEU A 54 -8.06 -6.53 -27.12
CA LEU A 54 -7.83 -5.81 -28.38
C LEU A 54 -8.89 -4.73 -28.59
N PRO A 55 -8.53 -3.56 -29.15
CA PRO A 55 -9.46 -2.48 -29.42
C PRO A 55 -10.40 -2.74 -30.61
N SER A 56 -10.06 -3.73 -31.44
CA SER A 56 -10.77 -4.09 -32.67
C SER A 56 -10.39 -5.52 -33.10
N SER A 57 -11.29 -6.18 -33.83
CA SER A 57 -10.98 -7.45 -34.51
C SER A 57 -10.23 -7.25 -35.84
N PHE A 58 -10.09 -6.02 -36.31
CA PHE A 58 -9.36 -5.71 -37.53
C PHE A 58 -7.93 -5.28 -37.20
N VAL A 59 -6.98 -6.21 -37.41
CA VAL A 59 -5.54 -6.00 -37.23
C VAL A 59 -4.85 -6.01 -38.59
N TYR A 60 -4.18 -4.90 -38.93
CA TYR A 60 -3.51 -4.72 -40.23
C TYR A 60 -2.13 -5.36 -40.25
N THR A 61 -1.34 -5.09 -39.21
CA THR A 61 0.10 -5.38 -39.20
C THR A 61 0.60 -5.65 -37.79
N MET A 62 1.76 -6.29 -37.70
CA MET A 62 2.42 -6.62 -36.44
C MET A 62 3.94 -6.48 -36.58
N ALA A 63 4.60 -6.11 -35.48
CA ALA A 63 6.05 -6.07 -35.36
C ALA A 63 6.48 -6.52 -33.96
N GLN A 64 7.67 -7.11 -33.83
CA GLN A 64 8.25 -7.45 -32.52
C GLN A 64 9.49 -6.60 -32.26
N ASP A 65 9.59 -6.04 -31.05
CA ASP A 65 10.80 -5.32 -30.64
C ASP A 65 11.90 -6.27 -30.11
N ALA A 66 13.15 -5.80 -29.96
CA ALA A 66 14.23 -6.67 -29.46
C ALA A 66 14.05 -7.15 -28.02
N ARG A 67 13.16 -6.51 -27.23
CA ARG A 67 12.84 -7.01 -25.88
C ARG A 67 11.94 -8.24 -25.97
N GLY A 68 11.13 -8.34 -27.02
CA GLY A 68 10.23 -9.46 -27.29
C GLY A 68 8.76 -9.05 -27.28
N VAL A 69 8.44 -7.77 -27.12
CA VAL A 69 7.07 -7.23 -27.08
C VAL A 69 6.48 -7.24 -28.49
N ILE A 70 5.23 -7.70 -28.62
CA ILE A 70 4.48 -7.65 -29.87
C ILE A 70 3.71 -6.32 -29.95
N TRP A 71 3.90 -5.61 -31.05
CA TRP A 71 3.17 -4.41 -31.40
C TRP A 71 2.21 -4.72 -32.54
N MET A 72 0.97 -4.23 -32.45
CA MET A 72 -0.07 -4.51 -33.44
C MET A 72 -0.73 -3.19 -33.87
N GLY A 73 -0.86 -3.00 -35.18
CA GLY A 73 -1.58 -1.89 -35.78
C GLY A 73 -3.01 -2.32 -36.09
N THR A 74 -3.98 -1.56 -35.60
CA THR A 74 -5.41 -1.85 -35.80
C THR A 74 -6.11 -0.65 -36.40
N ASN A 75 -7.35 -0.82 -36.87
CA ASN A 75 -8.18 0.31 -37.30
C ASN A 75 -8.69 1.18 -36.13
N ASN A 76 -8.34 0.85 -34.88
CA ASN A 76 -8.82 1.53 -33.68
C ASN A 76 -7.73 1.70 -32.60
N GLY A 77 -6.50 1.94 -33.05
CA GLY A 77 -5.34 2.29 -32.23
C GLY A 77 -4.14 1.37 -32.43
N LEU A 78 -3.01 1.77 -31.83
CA LEU A 78 -1.82 0.95 -31.68
C LEU A 78 -1.94 0.09 -30.42
N VAL A 79 -1.54 -1.16 -30.51
CA VAL A 79 -1.55 -2.09 -29.39
C VAL A 79 -0.13 -2.54 -29.07
N ARG A 80 0.20 -2.55 -27.78
CA ARG A 80 1.38 -3.20 -27.22
C ARG A 80 0.94 -4.41 -26.42
N PHE A 81 1.50 -5.58 -26.72
CA PHE A 81 1.23 -6.83 -26.02
C PHE A 81 2.53 -7.42 -25.48
N ASP A 82 2.59 -7.65 -24.16
CA ASP A 82 3.78 -8.15 -23.46
C ASP A 82 3.61 -9.56 -22.88
N SER A 83 2.95 -10.44 -23.64
CA SER A 83 2.54 -11.82 -23.30
C SER A 83 1.38 -11.94 -22.30
N ALA A 84 1.19 -10.95 -21.43
CA ALA A 84 0.13 -10.97 -20.42
C ALA A 84 -0.88 -9.83 -20.59
N HIS A 85 -0.43 -8.61 -20.95
CA HIS A 85 -1.28 -7.42 -20.95
C HIS A 85 -1.31 -6.73 -22.30
N PHE A 86 -2.52 -6.34 -22.72
CA PHE A 86 -2.74 -5.42 -23.83
C PHE A 86 -2.74 -3.98 -23.31
N ARG A 87 -1.90 -3.13 -23.89
CA ARG A 87 -1.96 -1.68 -23.73
C ARG A 87 -2.31 -1.05 -25.07
N VAL A 88 -3.41 -0.30 -25.10
CA VAL A 88 -3.90 0.38 -26.29
C VAL A 88 -3.53 1.87 -26.23
N PHE A 89 -2.97 2.37 -27.32
CA PHE A 89 -2.73 3.79 -27.56
C PHE A 89 -3.74 4.27 -28.61
N ARG A 90 -4.41 5.39 -28.32
CA ARG A 90 -5.44 6.00 -29.18
C ARG A 90 -5.23 7.50 -29.27
N HIS A 91 -5.92 8.11 -30.22
CA HIS A 91 -6.11 9.54 -30.28
C HIS A 91 -6.92 10.04 -29.08
N ASP A 92 -6.35 11.01 -28.37
CA ASP A 92 -7.00 11.77 -27.33
C ASP A 92 -6.82 13.28 -27.62
N PRO A 93 -7.89 13.99 -28.02
CA PRO A 93 -7.85 15.42 -28.28
C PRO A 93 -7.39 16.27 -27.10
N ARG A 94 -7.45 15.74 -25.86
CA ARG A 94 -7.01 16.44 -24.63
C ARG A 94 -5.52 16.27 -24.36
N GLN A 95 -4.84 15.37 -25.07
CA GLN A 95 -3.41 15.08 -24.91
C GLN A 95 -2.67 15.40 -26.20
N ALA A 96 -1.94 16.53 -26.22
CA ALA A 96 -1.29 17.10 -27.40
C ALA A 96 -0.24 16.20 -28.10
N HIS A 97 0.13 15.07 -27.49
CA HIS A 97 1.11 14.12 -28.02
C HIS A 97 0.61 12.66 -27.98
N SER A 98 -0.71 12.48 -27.92
CA SER A 98 -1.34 11.19 -28.23
C SER A 98 -1.23 10.87 -29.73
N LEU A 99 -1.67 9.68 -30.15
CA LEU A 99 -1.71 9.36 -31.58
C LEU A 99 -2.61 10.37 -32.32
N PRO A 100 -2.22 10.90 -33.50
CA PRO A 100 -3.06 11.89 -34.20
C PRO A 100 -4.37 11.31 -34.76
N ALA A 101 -4.40 10.02 -35.07
CA ALA A 101 -5.57 9.26 -35.50
C ALA A 101 -5.47 7.81 -35.03
N ASN A 102 -6.54 7.03 -35.17
CA ASN A 102 -6.63 5.67 -34.64
C ASN A 102 -6.32 4.57 -35.67
N ASP A 103 -6.39 4.85 -36.98
CA ASP A 103 -6.09 3.83 -37.97
C ASP A 103 -4.57 3.67 -38.10
N VAL A 104 -4.05 2.53 -37.68
CA VAL A 104 -2.61 2.24 -37.65
C VAL A 104 -2.33 1.04 -38.53
N SER A 105 -1.87 1.28 -39.76
CA SER A 105 -1.65 0.24 -40.78
C SER A 105 -0.18 -0.09 -41.03
N ALA A 106 0.76 0.73 -40.52
CA ALA A 106 2.20 0.57 -40.71
C ALA A 106 2.97 0.62 -39.39
N LEU A 107 3.87 -0.34 -39.18
CA LEU A 107 4.77 -0.41 -38.03
C LEU A 107 6.19 -0.76 -38.48
N LEU A 108 7.18 -0.14 -37.84
CA LEU A 108 8.59 -0.44 -38.04
C LEU A 108 9.33 -0.33 -36.70
N VAL A 109 10.05 -1.38 -36.32
CA VAL A 109 11.07 -1.31 -35.26
C VAL A 109 12.41 -1.12 -35.96
N ASP A 110 13.04 0.02 -35.73
CA ASP A 110 14.32 0.35 -36.36
C ASP A 110 15.52 -0.32 -35.67
N HIS A 111 16.72 -0.24 -36.26
CA HIS A 111 17.94 -0.82 -35.70
C HIS A 111 18.29 -0.27 -34.31
N ARG A 112 17.82 0.94 -33.98
CA ARG A 112 18.01 1.59 -32.66
C ARG A 112 16.91 1.20 -31.66
N GLN A 113 16.07 0.21 -31.99
CA GLN A 113 14.98 -0.27 -31.16
C GLN A 113 13.92 0.79 -30.86
N ARG A 114 13.72 1.73 -31.78
CA ARG A 114 12.63 2.70 -31.72
C ARG A 114 11.47 2.22 -32.57
N LEU A 115 10.25 2.46 -32.07
CA LEU A 115 9.02 2.10 -32.77
C LEU A 115 8.51 3.30 -33.57
N TRP A 116 8.43 3.10 -34.89
CA TRP A 116 7.78 3.99 -35.84
C TRP A 116 6.39 3.46 -36.19
N VAL A 117 5.44 4.38 -36.28
CA VAL A 117 4.02 4.11 -36.43
C VAL A 117 3.43 5.00 -37.51
N GLY A 118 2.62 4.43 -38.38
CA GLY A 118 1.88 5.15 -39.42
C GLY A 118 0.55 4.48 -39.75
N GLY A 119 -0.29 5.20 -40.47
CA GLY A 119 -1.64 4.80 -40.84
C GLY A 119 -2.48 5.98 -41.34
N GLU A 120 -3.76 5.76 -41.62
CA GLU A 120 -4.65 6.75 -42.22
C GLU A 120 -4.86 7.98 -41.31
N GLY A 121 -4.55 9.16 -41.82
CA GLY A 121 -4.61 10.42 -41.09
C GLY A 121 -3.64 10.58 -39.91
N THR A 122 -2.74 9.62 -39.68
CA THR A 122 -1.83 9.64 -38.51
C THR A 122 -0.53 10.42 -38.77
N GLY A 123 -0.08 10.53 -40.02
CA GLY A 123 1.29 10.92 -40.36
C GLY A 123 2.33 9.90 -39.91
N LEU A 124 3.61 10.29 -39.88
CA LEU A 124 4.69 9.46 -39.35
C LEU A 124 4.87 9.75 -37.86
N ASN A 125 4.89 8.72 -37.03
CA ASN A 125 4.97 8.86 -35.57
C ASN A 125 6.11 8.02 -34.99
N LEU A 126 6.87 8.58 -34.06
CA LEU A 126 7.92 7.91 -33.30
C LEU A 126 7.50 7.82 -31.84
N TYR A 127 7.31 6.60 -31.34
CA TYR A 127 6.95 6.36 -29.95
C TYR A 127 8.12 6.67 -29.00
N ARG A 128 7.85 7.44 -27.94
CA ARG A 128 8.81 7.77 -26.88
C ARG A 128 8.44 7.03 -25.59
N PRO A 129 9.11 5.92 -25.25
CA PRO A 129 8.74 5.09 -24.10
C PRO A 129 8.79 5.81 -22.74
N ALA A 130 9.70 6.77 -22.57
CA ALA A 130 9.91 7.48 -21.31
C ALA A 130 8.73 8.37 -20.91
N THR A 131 8.11 9.02 -21.90
CA THR A 131 6.94 9.90 -21.74
C THR A 131 5.63 9.20 -22.06
N GLY A 132 5.68 8.10 -22.82
CA GLY A 132 4.49 7.38 -23.30
C GLY A 132 3.75 8.09 -24.43
N ASP A 133 4.39 9.07 -25.08
CA ASP A 133 3.81 9.93 -26.11
C ASP A 133 4.50 9.75 -27.48
N PHE A 134 4.09 10.52 -28.48
CA PHE A 134 4.60 10.41 -29.86
C PHE A 134 5.22 11.72 -30.35
N ARG A 135 6.36 11.60 -31.06
CA ARG A 135 6.87 12.66 -31.94
C ARG A 135 6.30 12.44 -33.34
N THR A 136 5.66 13.44 -33.90
CA THR A 136 4.91 13.33 -35.16
C THR A 136 5.51 14.21 -36.26
N TRP A 137 5.53 13.69 -37.48
CA TRP A 137 5.73 14.43 -38.73
C TRP A 137 4.43 14.36 -39.53
N ARG A 138 3.94 15.51 -40.02
CA ARG A 138 2.70 15.65 -40.78
C ARG A 138 2.94 16.41 -42.08
N HIS A 139 1.94 16.39 -42.95
CA HIS A 139 1.89 17.24 -44.11
C HIS A 139 1.64 18.70 -43.73
N GLU A 140 2.42 19.60 -44.31
CA GLU A 140 2.25 21.04 -44.21
C GLU A 140 2.22 21.65 -45.61
N ASP A 141 1.11 22.31 -45.94
CA ASP A 141 0.94 22.95 -47.25
C ASP A 141 2.07 23.96 -47.51
N GLY A 142 2.76 23.80 -48.65
CA GLY A 142 3.83 24.69 -49.07
C GLY A 142 5.21 24.42 -48.44
N ASN A 143 5.33 23.46 -47.53
CA ASN A 143 6.61 23.07 -46.94
C ASN A 143 7.19 21.81 -47.64
N PRO A 144 8.25 21.93 -48.46
CA PRO A 144 8.85 20.78 -49.17
C PRO A 144 9.61 19.83 -48.25
N ASP A 145 9.90 20.23 -46.99
CA ASP A 145 10.53 19.38 -45.98
C ASP A 145 9.51 18.68 -45.08
N SER A 146 8.21 18.77 -45.40
CA SER A 146 7.13 18.06 -44.70
C SER A 146 6.76 16.77 -45.42
N LEU A 147 6.00 15.88 -44.77
CA LEU A 147 5.46 14.70 -45.48
C LEU A 147 4.54 15.16 -46.59
N ALA A 148 4.44 14.41 -47.67
CA ALA A 148 3.52 14.80 -48.74
C ALA A 148 2.04 14.57 -48.42
N GLY A 149 1.74 13.77 -47.41
CA GLY A 149 0.40 13.46 -46.94
C GLY A 149 0.46 12.69 -45.62
N ASP A 150 -0.68 12.60 -44.94
CA ASP A 150 -0.76 12.00 -43.61
C ASP A 150 -1.15 10.51 -43.63
N ASP A 151 -1.48 9.95 -44.80
CA ASP A 151 -1.91 8.55 -44.96
C ASP A 151 -0.71 7.62 -45.17
N VAL A 152 -0.04 7.26 -44.09
CA VAL A 152 1.16 6.41 -44.16
C VAL A 152 0.78 4.94 -44.32
N GLY A 153 1.25 4.28 -45.39
CA GLY A 153 0.86 2.90 -45.71
C GLY A 153 1.90 1.81 -45.42
N ALA A 154 3.18 2.15 -45.47
CA ALA A 154 4.30 1.24 -45.27
C ALA A 154 5.55 2.01 -44.84
N LEU A 155 6.40 1.35 -44.06
CA LEU A 155 7.62 1.92 -43.49
C LEU A 155 8.79 0.99 -43.71
N ALA A 156 9.98 1.54 -43.98
CA ALA A 156 11.23 0.79 -44.00
C ALA A 156 12.41 1.67 -43.57
N GLU A 157 13.42 1.07 -42.96
CA GLU A 157 14.66 1.77 -42.59
C GLU A 157 15.78 1.48 -43.59
N GLY A 158 16.31 2.53 -44.19
CA GLY A 158 17.51 2.49 -45.03
C GLY A 158 18.77 2.24 -44.23
N LYS A 159 19.79 1.65 -44.88
CA LYS A 159 21.09 1.37 -44.25
C LYS A 159 21.86 2.61 -43.77
N ASP A 160 21.51 3.77 -44.31
CA ASP A 160 22.02 5.08 -43.93
C ASP A 160 21.27 5.71 -42.73
N GLY A 161 20.28 5.00 -42.17
CA GLY A 161 19.41 5.49 -41.11
C GLY A 161 18.27 6.38 -41.59
N SER A 162 18.04 6.49 -42.90
CA SER A 162 16.85 7.16 -43.44
C SER A 162 15.59 6.31 -43.23
N ILE A 163 14.46 6.97 -43.00
CA ILE A 163 13.15 6.31 -42.88
C ILE A 163 12.38 6.54 -44.18
N TRP A 164 12.07 5.46 -44.87
CA TRP A 164 11.26 5.44 -46.08
C TRP A 164 9.79 5.26 -45.70
N VAL A 165 8.95 6.13 -46.22
CA VAL A 165 7.54 6.28 -45.83
C VAL A 165 6.68 6.27 -47.08
N SER A 166 5.84 5.26 -47.27
CA SER A 166 4.84 5.35 -48.33
C SER A 166 3.68 6.23 -47.89
N VAL A 167 3.24 7.10 -48.78
CA VAL A 167 2.08 7.98 -48.57
C VAL A 167 1.01 7.58 -49.57
N TYR A 168 -0.15 7.16 -49.08
CA TYR A 168 -1.22 6.61 -49.91
C TYR A 168 -1.62 7.61 -51.00
N THR A 169 -1.62 7.17 -52.26
CA THR A 169 -1.85 7.98 -53.48
C THR A 169 -0.83 9.09 -53.78
N LYS A 170 0.16 9.28 -52.91
CA LYS A 170 1.22 10.28 -53.06
C LYS A 170 2.60 9.63 -52.99
N GLY A 171 2.80 8.42 -53.51
CA GLY A 171 4.12 7.83 -53.73
C GLY A 171 4.92 7.51 -52.46
N LEU A 172 6.21 7.81 -52.50
CA LEU A 172 7.19 7.44 -51.47
C LEU A 172 7.97 8.68 -51.02
N ASP A 173 8.13 8.83 -49.72
CA ASP A 173 8.94 9.87 -49.09
C ASP A 173 10.14 9.24 -48.38
N ARG A 174 11.28 9.93 -48.35
CA ARG A 174 12.48 9.52 -47.61
C ARG A 174 12.87 10.60 -46.62
N LEU A 175 12.66 10.32 -45.33
CA LEU A 175 13.12 11.15 -44.23
C LEU A 175 14.59 10.83 -43.93
N ARG A 176 15.48 11.78 -44.19
CA ARG A 176 16.91 11.65 -43.89
C ARG A 176 17.19 11.92 -42.40
N PRO A 177 18.33 11.42 -41.87
CA PRO A 177 18.72 11.66 -40.48
C PRO A 177 18.88 13.13 -40.09
N ASP A 178 19.16 14.01 -41.06
CA ASP A 178 19.27 15.47 -40.88
C ASP A 178 17.91 16.18 -40.82
N GLY A 179 16.81 15.46 -41.13
CA GLY A 179 15.45 15.96 -41.12
C GLY A 179 14.90 16.35 -42.50
N HIS A 180 15.72 16.34 -43.57
CA HIS A 180 15.25 16.64 -44.92
C HIS A 180 14.37 15.50 -45.46
N ILE A 181 13.30 15.85 -46.19
CA ILE A 181 12.39 14.88 -46.80
C ILE A 181 12.49 14.95 -48.32
N GLU A 182 12.75 13.80 -48.95
CA GLU A 182 12.78 13.66 -50.41
C GLU A 182 11.52 12.94 -50.91
N HIS A 183 10.92 13.44 -52.00
CA HIS A 183 9.68 12.90 -52.55
C HIS A 183 9.90 12.17 -53.89
N PHE A 184 9.44 10.93 -53.97
CA PHE A 184 9.43 10.09 -55.17
C PHE A 184 7.99 9.85 -55.64
N ARG A 185 7.69 10.17 -56.89
CA ARG A 185 6.33 10.12 -57.46
C ARG A 185 6.32 9.38 -58.80
N HIS A 186 5.15 8.89 -59.18
CA HIS A 186 4.88 8.44 -60.53
C HIS A 186 4.74 9.65 -61.46
N ARG A 187 5.44 9.61 -62.60
CA ARG A 187 5.29 10.58 -63.68
C ARG A 187 5.01 9.82 -64.96
N SER A 188 3.86 10.07 -65.56
CA SER A 188 3.45 9.41 -66.81
C SER A 188 4.50 9.63 -67.90
N GLY A 189 5.04 8.55 -68.46
CA GLY A 189 6.05 8.58 -69.52
C GLY A 189 7.51 8.70 -69.05
N ASP A 190 7.76 8.82 -67.75
CA ASP A 190 9.12 8.88 -67.18
C ASP A 190 9.54 7.51 -66.60
N PRO A 191 10.46 6.78 -67.27
CA PRO A 191 10.91 5.46 -66.82
C PRO A 191 11.84 5.50 -65.59
N GLN A 192 12.23 6.69 -65.12
CA GLN A 192 13.00 6.87 -63.88
C GLN A 192 12.11 7.30 -62.69
N SER A 193 10.79 7.32 -62.88
CA SER A 193 9.81 7.61 -61.84
C SER A 193 9.18 6.31 -61.29
N LEU A 194 8.41 6.37 -60.19
CA LEU A 194 7.74 5.18 -59.65
C LEU A 194 6.73 4.60 -60.64
N ALA A 195 6.50 3.28 -60.64
CA ALA A 195 5.46 2.66 -61.48
C ALA A 195 4.04 3.04 -61.05
N SER A 196 3.84 3.38 -59.77
CA SER A 196 2.59 3.86 -59.22
C SER A 196 2.81 4.66 -57.94
N ASP A 197 2.01 5.70 -57.73
CA ASP A 197 1.95 6.44 -56.45
C ASP A 197 1.26 5.67 -55.32
N ILE A 198 0.66 4.51 -55.59
CA ILE A 198 0.06 3.66 -54.55
C ILE A 198 1.07 2.59 -54.18
N VAL A 199 1.91 2.92 -53.20
CA VAL A 199 2.95 2.04 -52.65
C VAL A 199 2.41 1.30 -51.42
N LEU A 200 2.50 -0.03 -51.45
CA LEU A 200 1.87 -0.93 -50.48
C LEU A 200 2.88 -1.65 -49.57
N SER A 201 4.11 -1.86 -50.04
CA SER A 201 5.15 -2.51 -49.26
C SER A 201 6.53 -1.98 -49.61
N LEU A 202 7.41 -1.98 -48.62
CA LEU A 202 8.79 -1.53 -48.73
C LEU A 202 9.70 -2.58 -48.11
N HIS A 203 10.83 -2.84 -48.75
CA HIS A 203 11.87 -3.71 -48.22
C HIS A 203 13.25 -3.20 -48.61
N VAL A 204 14.16 -3.06 -47.64
CA VAL A 204 15.53 -2.64 -47.91
C VAL A 204 16.40 -3.86 -48.22
N ALA A 205 16.98 -3.87 -49.42
CA ALA A 205 17.85 -4.92 -49.90
C ALA A 205 19.27 -4.82 -49.31
N GLU A 206 20.06 -5.89 -49.47
CA GLU A 206 21.43 -5.97 -48.93
C GLU A 206 22.41 -5.00 -49.59
N ASP A 207 22.14 -4.55 -50.82
CA ASP A 207 22.92 -3.51 -51.49
C ASP A 207 22.57 -2.08 -51.02
N GLY A 208 21.57 -1.95 -50.13
CA GLY A 208 21.08 -0.67 -49.62
C GLY A 208 19.99 -0.03 -50.50
N SER A 209 19.64 -0.63 -51.63
CA SER A 209 18.47 -0.22 -52.41
C SER A 209 17.16 -0.59 -51.70
N VAL A 210 16.09 0.10 -52.04
CA VAL A 210 14.75 -0.15 -51.50
C VAL A 210 13.87 -0.74 -52.58
N LEU A 211 13.37 -1.95 -52.35
CA LEU A 211 12.33 -2.57 -53.15
C LEU A 211 10.97 -1.99 -52.75
N VAL A 212 10.23 -1.51 -53.75
CA VAL A 212 8.98 -0.77 -53.61
C VAL A 212 7.87 -1.54 -54.30
N GLY A 213 7.06 -2.24 -53.51
CA GLY A 213 5.88 -2.96 -54.00
C GLY A 213 4.71 -2.00 -54.13
N SER A 214 4.15 -1.88 -55.34
CA SER A 214 3.09 -0.93 -55.65
C SER A 214 1.85 -1.60 -56.25
N LEU A 215 0.84 -0.80 -56.54
CA LEU A 215 -0.37 -1.25 -57.26
C LEU A 215 -0.06 -1.79 -58.66
N ARG A 216 1.07 -1.37 -59.27
CA ARG A 216 1.43 -1.67 -60.66
C ARG A 216 2.78 -2.38 -60.78
N GLY A 217 3.18 -3.16 -59.78
CA GLY A 217 4.38 -3.99 -59.85
C GLY A 217 5.38 -3.69 -58.75
N LEU A 218 6.65 -3.86 -59.08
CA LEU A 218 7.78 -3.76 -58.17
C LEU A 218 8.82 -2.82 -58.78
N ASP A 219 9.22 -1.81 -58.02
CA ASP A 219 10.32 -0.91 -58.36
C ASP A 219 11.51 -1.16 -57.42
N ARG A 220 12.71 -0.83 -57.85
CA ARG A 220 13.92 -0.76 -57.02
C ARG A 220 14.43 0.68 -57.04
N VAL A 221 14.50 1.29 -55.87
CA VAL A 221 15.07 2.62 -55.67
C VAL A 221 16.49 2.46 -55.15
N GLN A 222 17.47 2.84 -55.97
CA GLN A 222 18.88 2.79 -55.62
C GLN A 222 19.22 3.85 -54.56
N PRO A 223 20.31 3.71 -53.77
CA PRO A 223 20.69 4.69 -52.75
C PRO A 223 20.87 6.13 -53.26
N ASN A 224 21.22 6.27 -54.55
CA ASN A 224 21.37 7.55 -55.25
C ASN A 224 20.03 8.13 -55.78
N GLY A 225 18.91 7.47 -55.52
CA GLY A 225 17.56 7.88 -55.96
C GLY A 225 17.13 7.38 -57.35
N ARG A 226 17.97 6.66 -58.09
CA ARG A 226 17.60 6.08 -59.39
C ARG A 226 16.55 4.97 -59.22
N ILE A 227 15.50 4.98 -60.04
CA ILE A 227 14.43 3.99 -60.00
C ILE A 227 14.57 3.01 -61.17
N GLU A 228 14.42 1.72 -60.88
CA GLU A 228 14.47 0.61 -61.84
C GLU A 228 13.21 -0.26 -61.70
N HIS A 229 12.50 -0.53 -62.81
CA HIS A 229 11.28 -1.34 -62.81
C HIS A 229 11.60 -2.83 -62.95
N ILE A 230 11.08 -3.66 -62.05
CA ILE A 230 11.28 -5.11 -62.07
C ILE A 230 10.18 -5.82 -62.86
N SER A 231 10.59 -6.67 -63.80
CA SER A 231 9.68 -7.41 -64.68
C SER A 231 9.16 -8.71 -64.03
N PHE A 232 7.90 -9.04 -64.31
CA PHE A 232 7.26 -10.27 -63.85
C PHE A 232 7.12 -11.28 -64.99
N ILE A 233 7.80 -12.42 -64.87
CA ILE A 233 7.79 -13.46 -65.89
C ILE A 233 6.43 -14.15 -65.97
N GLY A 234 5.91 -14.27 -67.20
CA GLY A 234 4.64 -14.94 -67.48
C GLY A 234 3.40 -14.05 -67.27
N LEU A 235 3.55 -12.76 -66.97
CA LEU A 235 2.43 -11.82 -66.81
C LEU A 235 2.47 -10.71 -67.88
N LYS A 236 1.32 -10.40 -68.48
CA LYS A 236 1.17 -9.28 -69.44
C LYS A 236 1.11 -7.91 -68.73
N GLN A 237 0.62 -7.88 -67.50
CA GLN A 237 0.51 -6.69 -66.67
C GLN A 237 1.10 -7.04 -65.31
N ALA A 238 1.90 -6.12 -64.77
CA ALA A 238 2.51 -6.30 -63.46
C ALA A 238 1.42 -6.42 -62.39
N PRO A 239 1.54 -7.36 -61.45
CA PRO A 239 0.54 -7.58 -60.42
C PRO A 239 0.66 -6.51 -59.33
N ARG A 240 -0.37 -6.41 -58.48
CA ARG A 240 -0.27 -5.67 -57.22
C ARG A 240 0.64 -6.42 -56.27
N VAL A 241 1.63 -5.75 -55.68
CA VAL A 241 2.57 -6.36 -54.71
C VAL A 241 2.20 -5.90 -53.31
N TRP A 242 1.65 -6.83 -52.51
CA TRP A 242 1.14 -6.56 -51.16
C TRP A 242 2.22 -6.59 -50.08
N SER A 243 3.14 -7.55 -50.18
CA SER A 243 4.26 -7.67 -49.25
C SER A 243 5.51 -8.16 -49.96
N ILE A 244 6.66 -7.76 -49.40
CA ILE A 244 7.98 -8.21 -49.81
C ILE A 244 8.63 -8.79 -48.56
N ASP A 245 8.85 -10.10 -48.56
CA ASP A 245 9.36 -10.83 -47.41
C ASP A 245 10.64 -11.56 -47.80
N ARG A 246 11.73 -11.30 -47.06
CA ARG A 246 13.03 -11.91 -47.32
C ARG A 246 13.23 -13.13 -46.43
N HIS A 247 13.64 -14.25 -47.03
CA HIS A 247 14.09 -15.42 -46.30
C HIS A 247 15.38 -15.97 -46.90
N GLY A 248 16.45 -16.01 -46.09
CA GLY A 248 17.79 -16.34 -46.56
C GLY A 248 18.26 -15.36 -47.66
N LYS A 249 18.59 -15.89 -48.84
CA LYS A 249 19.00 -15.11 -50.02
C LYS A 249 17.84 -14.79 -50.98
N GLN A 250 16.64 -15.28 -50.71
CA GLN A 250 15.49 -15.12 -51.60
C GLN A 250 14.54 -14.04 -51.06
N CYS A 251 14.03 -13.21 -51.96
CA CYS A 251 12.95 -12.28 -51.67
C CYS A 251 11.67 -12.82 -52.31
N TYR A 252 10.65 -13.06 -51.49
CA TYR A 252 9.33 -13.48 -51.90
C TYR A 252 8.42 -12.25 -52.03
N LEU A 253 7.59 -12.26 -53.06
CA LEU A 253 6.64 -11.20 -53.38
C LEU A 253 5.23 -11.79 -53.27
N SER A 254 4.46 -11.32 -52.29
CA SER A 254 3.05 -11.66 -52.16
C SER A 254 2.24 -10.76 -53.07
N THR A 255 1.52 -11.34 -54.03
CA THR A 255 0.86 -10.55 -55.09
C THR A 255 -0.61 -10.89 -55.29
N SER A 256 -1.32 -10.05 -56.04
CA SER A 256 -2.68 -10.35 -56.52
C SER A 256 -2.77 -11.51 -57.53
N LYS A 257 -1.63 -12.06 -57.97
CA LYS A 257 -1.54 -13.18 -58.93
C LYS A 257 -0.82 -14.40 -58.35
N GLY A 258 -0.68 -14.49 -57.03
CA GLY A 258 0.00 -15.57 -56.32
C GLY A 258 1.37 -15.15 -55.78
N LEU A 259 2.22 -16.14 -55.47
CA LEU A 259 3.56 -15.90 -54.91
C LEU A 259 4.59 -15.81 -56.03
N PHE A 260 5.50 -14.85 -55.95
CA PHE A 260 6.66 -14.74 -56.83
C PHE A 260 7.94 -14.73 -56.01
N VAL A 261 9.05 -15.14 -56.63
CA VAL A 261 10.41 -15.04 -56.06
C VAL A 261 11.24 -14.14 -56.98
N LEU A 262 11.94 -13.19 -56.39
CA LEU A 262 12.89 -12.34 -57.09
C LEU A 262 14.20 -13.10 -57.30
N GLY A 263 14.57 -13.31 -58.57
CA GLY A 263 15.85 -13.92 -58.97
C GLY A 263 17.03 -12.94 -58.85
N GLY A 264 18.26 -13.47 -58.91
CA GLY A 264 19.48 -12.66 -58.89
C GLY A 264 19.73 -11.86 -60.18
N ASP A 265 18.93 -12.12 -61.21
CA ASP A 265 18.88 -11.44 -62.50
C ASP A 265 17.79 -10.36 -62.57
N GLU A 266 17.24 -9.97 -61.42
CA GLU A 266 16.24 -8.90 -61.30
C GLU A 266 14.91 -9.19 -62.02
N GLU A 267 14.59 -10.47 -62.21
CA GLU A 267 13.28 -10.93 -62.71
C GLU A 267 12.47 -11.61 -61.60
N ALA A 268 11.19 -11.26 -61.49
CA ALA A 268 10.26 -11.92 -60.59
C ALA A 268 9.61 -13.14 -61.27
N ARG A 269 9.79 -14.34 -60.71
CA ARG A 269 9.29 -15.60 -61.26
C ARG A 269 8.20 -16.23 -60.38
N PRO A 270 7.14 -16.85 -60.94
CA PRO A 270 6.11 -17.52 -60.16
C PRO A 270 6.70 -18.62 -59.26
N ALA A 271 6.24 -18.68 -58.01
CA ALA A 271 6.64 -19.68 -57.03
C ALA A 271 5.44 -20.47 -56.52
N TYR A 272 5.60 -21.78 -56.35
CA TYR A 272 4.55 -22.70 -55.88
C TYR A 272 3.26 -22.65 -56.71
N VAL A 273 3.41 -22.58 -58.03
CA VAL A 273 2.34 -22.42 -59.03
C VAL A 273 1.10 -23.30 -58.77
N GLY A 274 1.27 -24.59 -58.42
CA GLY A 274 0.15 -25.50 -58.17
C GLY A 274 -0.64 -25.24 -56.87
N VAL A 275 -0.17 -24.33 -56.03
CA VAL A 275 -0.78 -23.97 -54.72
C VAL A 275 -1.24 -22.52 -54.71
N THR A 276 -0.49 -21.64 -55.36
CA THR A 276 -0.65 -20.18 -55.24
C THR A 276 -1.33 -19.52 -56.43
N GLN A 277 -1.47 -20.21 -57.57
CA GLN A 277 -2.12 -19.62 -58.74
C GLN A 277 -3.60 -19.36 -58.47
N GLN A 278 -4.06 -18.17 -58.87
CA GLN A 278 -5.44 -17.69 -58.78
C GLN A 278 -5.93 -17.23 -57.40
N HIS A 279 -5.12 -17.32 -56.35
CA HIS A 279 -5.44 -16.78 -55.03
C HIS A 279 -4.55 -15.59 -54.68
N PRO A 280 -5.12 -14.42 -54.34
CA PRO A 280 -4.35 -13.30 -53.79
C PRO A 280 -3.66 -13.70 -52.49
N ILE A 281 -2.36 -13.42 -52.41
CA ILE A 281 -1.54 -13.62 -51.21
C ILE A 281 -1.22 -12.24 -50.65
N PHE A 282 -1.52 -12.02 -49.36
CA PHE A 282 -1.28 -10.75 -48.69
C PHE A 282 0.05 -10.73 -47.95
N SER A 283 0.41 -11.85 -47.33
CA SER A 283 1.64 -11.97 -46.55
C SER A 283 2.14 -13.40 -46.56
N MET A 284 3.47 -13.55 -46.46
CA MET A 284 4.14 -14.82 -46.33
C MET A 284 5.17 -14.74 -45.21
N THR A 285 5.36 -15.85 -44.49
CA THR A 285 6.56 -16.05 -43.67
C THR A 285 7.10 -17.45 -43.87
N ALA A 286 8.39 -17.62 -43.65
CA ALA A 286 9.07 -18.91 -43.67
C ALA A 286 9.43 -19.34 -42.25
N SER A 287 9.23 -20.61 -41.96
CA SER A 287 9.70 -21.27 -40.73
C SER A 287 11.17 -21.68 -40.87
N GLU A 288 11.86 -21.90 -39.75
CA GLU A 288 13.27 -22.36 -39.73
C GLU A 288 13.50 -23.68 -40.49
N ASP A 289 12.49 -24.54 -40.58
CA ASP A 289 12.53 -25.81 -41.30
C ASP A 289 12.38 -25.66 -42.83
N GLY A 290 12.30 -24.43 -43.33
CA GLY A 290 12.10 -24.12 -44.75
C GLY A 290 10.65 -24.25 -45.23
N SER A 291 9.69 -24.51 -44.33
CA SER A 291 8.27 -24.47 -44.68
C SER A 291 7.74 -23.04 -44.74
N LEU A 292 6.73 -22.81 -45.58
CA LEU A 292 6.12 -21.49 -45.79
C LEU A 292 4.70 -21.44 -45.23
N TRP A 293 4.35 -20.30 -44.67
CA TRP A 293 2.99 -19.93 -44.29
C TRP A 293 2.52 -18.79 -45.16
N LEU A 294 1.34 -18.94 -45.77
CA LEU A 294 0.77 -18.03 -46.74
C LEU A 294 -0.58 -17.53 -46.24
N GLY A 295 -0.70 -16.22 -46.03
CA GLY A 295 -1.93 -15.53 -45.70
C GLY A 295 -2.64 -15.10 -46.98
N MET A 296 -3.90 -15.50 -47.13
CA MET A 296 -4.66 -15.34 -48.38
C MET A 296 -5.97 -14.59 -48.14
N SER A 297 -6.68 -14.30 -49.23
CA SER A 297 -8.02 -13.68 -49.17
C SER A 297 -9.13 -14.58 -48.62
N ASP A 298 -8.83 -15.85 -48.46
CA ASP A 298 -9.76 -16.93 -48.20
C ASP A 298 -9.12 -17.98 -47.27
N GLY A 299 -8.44 -17.47 -46.24
CA GLY A 299 -7.82 -18.23 -45.17
C GLY A 299 -6.30 -18.30 -45.26
N MET A 300 -5.75 -19.47 -44.95
CA MET A 300 -4.32 -19.68 -44.81
C MET A 300 -3.88 -21.03 -45.37
N VAL A 301 -2.65 -21.08 -45.88
CA VAL A 301 -2.01 -22.30 -46.37
C VAL A 301 -0.65 -22.47 -45.74
N TRP A 302 -0.34 -23.69 -45.34
CA TRP A 302 1.01 -24.12 -45.00
C TRP A 302 1.59 -24.96 -46.13
N VAL A 303 2.83 -24.70 -46.52
CA VAL A 303 3.59 -25.44 -47.53
C VAL A 303 4.87 -25.98 -46.87
N GLY A 304 4.95 -27.29 -46.67
CA GLY A 304 6.13 -27.94 -46.12
C GLY A 304 7.34 -27.88 -47.07
N ALA A 305 8.55 -28.04 -46.52
CA ALA A 305 9.80 -28.05 -47.30
C ALA A 305 9.86 -29.15 -48.38
N ASN A 306 9.05 -30.20 -48.24
CA ASN A 306 8.88 -31.28 -49.22
C ASN A 306 7.82 -30.97 -50.30
N GLY A 307 7.25 -29.77 -50.32
CA GLY A 307 6.20 -29.35 -51.24
C GLY A 307 4.78 -29.82 -50.89
N ARG A 308 4.60 -30.64 -49.85
CA ARG A 308 3.24 -30.97 -49.35
C ARG A 308 2.62 -29.72 -48.76
N HIS A 309 1.38 -29.43 -49.11
CA HIS A 309 0.68 -28.27 -48.60
C HIS A 309 -0.65 -28.67 -47.96
N ARG A 310 -1.11 -27.85 -47.02
CA ARG A 310 -2.41 -27.98 -46.37
C ARG A 310 -3.07 -26.62 -46.34
N ARG A 311 -4.29 -26.55 -46.87
CA ARG A 311 -5.16 -25.40 -46.75
C ARG A 311 -6.06 -25.57 -45.54
N PHE A 312 -6.18 -24.52 -44.73
CA PHE A 312 -7.02 -24.56 -43.55
C PHE A 312 -8.42 -24.06 -43.90
N PRO A 313 -9.48 -24.82 -43.57
CA PRO A 313 -10.84 -24.41 -43.87
C PRO A 313 -11.23 -23.20 -43.00
N LEU A 314 -12.18 -22.41 -43.50
CA LEU A 314 -12.80 -21.34 -42.73
C LEU A 314 -13.98 -21.94 -41.95
N HIS A 315 -13.80 -22.16 -40.65
CA HIS A 315 -14.90 -22.39 -39.73
C HIS A 315 -14.67 -21.54 -38.49
N GLN A 316 -15.69 -20.77 -38.13
CA GLN A 316 -15.73 -20.01 -36.88
C GLN A 316 -15.69 -21.02 -35.71
N ASP A 317 -14.94 -20.68 -34.66
CA ASP A 317 -14.91 -21.34 -33.35
C ASP A 317 -14.05 -22.61 -33.18
N ALA A 318 -13.31 -23.07 -34.18
CA ALA A 318 -12.41 -24.23 -34.02
C ALA A 318 -10.91 -23.84 -34.06
N PRO A 319 -10.09 -24.27 -33.08
CA PRO A 319 -8.64 -24.00 -33.10
C PRO A 319 -7.86 -24.54 -34.30
N ASP A 320 -8.41 -25.50 -35.05
CA ASP A 320 -7.74 -26.17 -36.18
C ASP A 320 -8.09 -25.61 -37.57
N THR A 321 -8.70 -24.42 -37.61
CA THR A 321 -9.16 -23.76 -38.84
C THR A 321 -8.29 -22.55 -39.18
N ALA A 322 -8.54 -21.96 -40.36
CA ALA A 322 -7.89 -20.72 -40.73
C ALA A 322 -8.31 -19.61 -39.75
N PRO A 323 -7.38 -18.73 -39.34
CA PRO A 323 -7.63 -17.84 -38.22
C PRO A 323 -8.66 -16.73 -38.50
N GLY A 324 -8.91 -16.45 -39.78
CA GLY A 324 -9.92 -15.51 -40.27
C GLY A 324 -10.06 -15.64 -41.78
N ALA A 325 -11.10 -15.05 -42.34
CA ALA A 325 -11.34 -15.03 -43.78
C ALA A 325 -10.19 -14.36 -44.53
N LEU A 326 -9.68 -13.26 -43.97
CA LEU A 326 -8.61 -12.46 -44.56
C LEU A 326 -7.40 -12.42 -43.62
N VAL A 327 -6.31 -13.12 -43.99
CA VAL A 327 -5.06 -13.10 -43.22
C VAL A 327 -4.10 -12.09 -43.83
N LEU A 328 -3.95 -10.96 -43.16
CA LEU A 328 -3.29 -9.77 -43.71
C LEU A 328 -1.78 -9.75 -43.47
N LYS A 329 -1.35 -10.12 -42.27
CA LYS A 329 0.06 -10.16 -41.89
C LYS A 329 0.35 -11.44 -41.13
N ILE A 330 1.42 -12.13 -41.51
CA ILE A 330 1.95 -13.27 -40.76
C ILE A 330 3.39 -12.94 -40.35
N MET A 331 3.77 -13.31 -39.13
CA MET A 331 5.15 -13.22 -38.66
C MET A 331 5.49 -14.40 -37.75
N VAL A 332 6.79 -14.69 -37.63
CA VAL A 332 7.31 -15.61 -36.62
C VAL A 332 8.00 -14.77 -35.55
N ASP A 333 7.66 -15.01 -34.28
CA ASP A 333 8.30 -14.35 -33.15
C ASP A 333 9.68 -14.96 -32.84
N GLN A 334 10.41 -14.35 -31.91
CA GLN A 334 11.72 -14.81 -31.46
C GLN A 334 11.72 -16.18 -30.75
N GLU A 335 10.56 -16.70 -30.33
CA GLU A 335 10.42 -18.05 -29.76
C GLU A 335 10.04 -19.10 -30.84
N GLY A 336 9.87 -18.67 -32.09
CA GLY A 336 9.45 -19.53 -33.20
C GLY A 336 7.93 -19.72 -33.30
N GLY A 337 7.15 -18.97 -32.52
CA GLY A 337 5.69 -18.95 -32.59
C GLY A 337 5.19 -18.13 -33.78
N LEU A 338 4.15 -18.62 -34.45
CA LEU A 338 3.56 -17.99 -35.61
C LEU A 338 2.39 -17.10 -35.19
N TRP A 339 2.45 -15.83 -35.59
CA TRP A 339 1.38 -14.85 -35.40
C TRP A 339 0.71 -14.55 -36.73
N ALA A 340 -0.62 -14.52 -36.75
CA ALA A 340 -1.42 -14.15 -37.92
C ALA A 340 -2.42 -13.05 -37.54
N ALA A 341 -2.28 -11.88 -38.16
CA ALA A 341 -3.24 -10.79 -38.07
C ALA A 341 -4.35 -10.98 -39.09
N THR A 342 -5.59 -10.74 -38.64
CA THR A 342 -6.79 -10.97 -39.45
C THR A 342 -7.65 -9.72 -39.52
N ARG A 343 -8.52 -9.66 -40.52
CA ARG A 343 -9.50 -8.57 -40.65
C ARG A 343 -10.70 -8.72 -39.73
N ASP A 344 -11.08 -9.96 -39.45
CA ASP A 344 -12.37 -10.32 -38.88
C ASP A 344 -12.29 -10.88 -37.46
N ASN A 345 -11.13 -11.37 -37.02
CA ASN A 345 -11.01 -12.18 -35.80
C ASN A 345 -9.81 -11.83 -34.91
N GLY A 346 -9.28 -10.61 -35.01
CA GLY A 346 -8.15 -10.14 -34.22
C GLY A 346 -6.84 -10.78 -34.67
N VAL A 347 -6.10 -11.36 -33.73
CA VAL A 347 -4.85 -12.09 -34.02
C VAL A 347 -4.94 -13.53 -33.56
N ALA A 348 -4.30 -14.41 -34.32
CA ALA A 348 -4.12 -15.80 -33.94
C ALA A 348 -2.64 -16.10 -33.70
N TYR A 349 -2.38 -16.92 -32.68
CA TYR A 349 -1.07 -17.39 -32.29
C TYR A 349 -1.00 -18.91 -32.39
N LEU A 350 0.10 -19.43 -32.95
CA LEU A 350 0.39 -20.85 -33.03
C LEU A 350 1.78 -21.10 -32.48
N GLY A 351 1.86 -21.84 -31.37
CA GLY A 351 3.14 -22.12 -30.73
C GLY A 351 4.10 -22.92 -31.63
N PRO A 352 5.43 -22.77 -31.47
CA PRO A 352 6.46 -23.50 -32.23
C PRO A 352 6.30 -25.03 -32.21
N ASN A 353 5.69 -25.56 -31.14
CA ASN A 353 5.48 -26.99 -30.91
C ASN A 353 4.22 -27.57 -31.59
N TRP A 354 3.48 -26.79 -32.38
CA TRP A 354 2.21 -27.22 -32.99
C TRP A 354 2.28 -28.51 -33.82
N ARG A 355 3.48 -28.92 -34.26
CA ARG A 355 3.69 -30.14 -35.04
C ARG A 355 3.65 -31.43 -34.21
N GLN A 356 3.49 -31.33 -32.90
CA GLN A 356 3.52 -32.49 -31.99
C GLN A 356 2.26 -33.37 -32.07
N PHE A 357 1.11 -32.77 -32.36
CA PHE A 357 -0.19 -33.45 -32.29
C PHE A 357 -0.95 -33.43 -33.61
N SER A 358 -1.62 -34.54 -33.89
CA SER A 358 -2.63 -34.70 -34.93
C SER A 358 -4.00 -34.79 -34.29
N VAL A 359 -4.92 -33.93 -34.71
CA VAL A 359 -6.27 -33.88 -34.17
C VAL A 359 -7.29 -34.23 -35.26
N PHE A 360 -8.20 -35.14 -34.94
CA PHE A 360 -9.34 -35.54 -35.76
C PHE A 360 -10.63 -35.25 -34.99
N ARG A 361 -11.52 -34.43 -35.53
CA ARG A 361 -12.76 -33.99 -34.87
C ARG A 361 -13.93 -33.94 -35.82
N HIS A 362 -15.14 -33.97 -35.27
CA HIS A 362 -16.37 -33.80 -36.01
C HIS A 362 -16.48 -32.38 -36.54
N ARG A 363 -16.78 -32.25 -37.83
CA ARG A 363 -17.07 -30.98 -38.48
C ARG A 363 -18.44 -31.10 -39.15
N PRO A 364 -19.45 -30.35 -38.66
CA PRO A 364 -20.78 -30.37 -39.27
C PRO A 364 -20.70 -30.10 -40.77
N GLY A 365 -21.36 -30.95 -41.56
CA GLY A 365 -21.39 -30.86 -43.03
C GLY A 365 -20.13 -31.37 -43.76
N SER A 366 -19.09 -31.84 -43.05
CA SER A 366 -17.89 -32.40 -43.67
C SER A 366 -17.88 -33.93 -43.64
N ALA A 367 -17.96 -34.54 -44.83
CA ALA A 367 -17.90 -36.01 -44.99
C ALA A 367 -16.52 -36.61 -44.69
N ASP A 368 -15.47 -35.78 -44.64
CA ASP A 368 -14.09 -36.19 -44.31
C ASP A 368 -13.76 -35.99 -42.82
N SER A 369 -14.77 -35.86 -41.96
CA SER A 369 -14.62 -35.68 -40.50
C SER A 369 -15.23 -36.85 -39.73
N ILE A 370 -14.82 -37.08 -38.48
CA ILE A 370 -15.45 -38.12 -37.65
C ILE A 370 -16.90 -37.74 -37.33
N ALA A 371 -17.77 -38.71 -37.09
CA ALA A 371 -19.19 -38.48 -36.87
C ALA A 371 -19.50 -37.86 -35.50
N THR A 372 -18.64 -38.04 -34.49
CA THR A 372 -18.83 -37.49 -33.15
C THR A 372 -17.50 -37.08 -32.51
N ASN A 373 -17.54 -36.01 -31.71
CA ASN A 373 -16.38 -35.55 -30.94
C ASN A 373 -16.14 -36.38 -29.68
N ARG A 374 -17.18 -36.99 -29.11
CA ARG A 374 -17.07 -37.75 -27.86
C ARG A 374 -16.61 -39.17 -28.16
N VAL A 375 -15.30 -39.36 -28.24
CA VAL A 375 -14.69 -40.65 -28.60
C VAL A 375 -14.34 -41.45 -27.35
N ILE A 376 -15.02 -42.59 -27.17
CA ILE A 376 -14.84 -43.46 -26.01
C ILE A 376 -14.02 -44.72 -26.31
N SER A 377 -14.01 -45.17 -27.56
CA SER A 377 -13.31 -46.38 -27.99
C SER A 377 -12.44 -46.14 -29.22
N LEU A 378 -11.25 -46.75 -29.17
CA LEU A 378 -10.24 -46.69 -30.23
C LEU A 378 -9.70 -48.09 -30.48
N GLY A 379 -9.45 -48.39 -31.74
CA GLY A 379 -8.79 -49.61 -32.18
C GLY A 379 -8.03 -49.38 -33.48
N HIS A 380 -7.23 -50.35 -33.88
CA HIS A 380 -6.63 -50.36 -35.20
C HIS A 380 -7.00 -51.63 -35.92
N TRP A 381 -7.16 -51.56 -37.23
CA TRP A 381 -7.40 -52.72 -38.08
C TRP A 381 -7.00 -52.39 -39.51
N GLN A 382 -6.31 -53.32 -40.18
CA GLN A 382 -5.83 -53.14 -41.56
C GLN A 382 -5.04 -51.84 -41.79
N GLY A 383 -4.23 -51.43 -40.81
CA GLY A 383 -3.41 -50.20 -40.89
C GLY A 383 -4.20 -48.88 -40.78
N ARG A 384 -5.50 -48.94 -40.48
CA ARG A 384 -6.36 -47.77 -40.26
C ARG A 384 -6.68 -47.63 -38.78
N LEU A 385 -6.90 -46.40 -38.35
CA LEU A 385 -7.41 -46.08 -37.02
C LEU A 385 -8.93 -46.19 -37.03
N PHE A 386 -9.51 -46.96 -36.13
CA PHE A 386 -10.96 -47.08 -35.95
C PHE A 386 -11.41 -46.35 -34.69
N VAL A 387 -12.49 -45.60 -34.81
CA VAL A 387 -13.01 -44.68 -33.80
C VAL A 387 -14.48 -45.01 -33.57
N GLY A 388 -14.85 -45.35 -32.34
CA GLY A 388 -16.22 -45.69 -31.96
C GLY A 388 -16.87 -44.61 -31.08
N GLY A 389 -18.12 -44.27 -31.40
CA GLY A 389 -18.95 -43.28 -30.71
C GLY A 389 -20.10 -43.87 -29.87
N GLN A 390 -20.87 -43.00 -29.20
CA GLN A 390 -22.01 -43.39 -28.36
C GLN A 390 -23.25 -43.84 -29.16
N ASP A 391 -23.36 -43.46 -30.43
CA ASP A 391 -24.55 -43.74 -31.27
C ASP A 391 -24.36 -44.91 -32.24
N GLY A 392 -23.49 -45.88 -31.91
CA GLY A 392 -23.19 -47.04 -32.77
C GLY A 392 -22.38 -46.72 -34.04
N VAL A 393 -22.03 -45.45 -34.25
CA VAL A 393 -21.18 -45.02 -35.36
C VAL A 393 -19.74 -45.49 -35.15
N LEU A 394 -19.18 -46.08 -36.21
CA LEU A 394 -17.80 -46.49 -36.30
C LEU A 394 -17.15 -45.78 -37.48
N ASP A 395 -16.06 -45.06 -37.25
CA ASP A 395 -15.32 -44.38 -38.30
C ASP A 395 -13.95 -45.02 -38.48
N SER A 396 -13.47 -45.09 -39.71
CA SER A 396 -12.07 -45.40 -40.00
C SER A 396 -11.34 -44.17 -40.51
N ILE A 397 -10.14 -43.94 -40.02
CA ILE A 397 -9.28 -42.82 -40.38
C ILE A 397 -8.04 -43.37 -41.08
N ASP A 398 -7.78 -42.83 -42.26
CA ASP A 398 -6.53 -43.04 -42.97
C ASP A 398 -5.45 -42.13 -42.39
N LEU A 399 -4.40 -42.68 -41.76
CA LEU A 399 -3.40 -41.88 -41.08
C LEU A 399 -2.48 -41.09 -42.05
N ALA A 400 -2.38 -41.49 -43.31
CA ALA A 400 -1.51 -40.83 -44.29
C ALA A 400 -2.17 -39.62 -44.94
N THR A 401 -3.49 -39.71 -45.16
CA THR A 401 -4.29 -38.69 -45.86
C THR A 401 -5.21 -37.91 -44.93
N GLY A 402 -5.51 -38.44 -43.74
CA GLY A 402 -6.50 -37.91 -42.81
C GLY A 402 -7.95 -38.17 -43.21
N LYS A 403 -8.21 -38.86 -44.32
CA LYS A 403 -9.57 -39.10 -44.81
C LYS A 403 -10.34 -40.05 -43.89
N VAL A 404 -11.57 -39.66 -43.57
CA VAL A 404 -12.49 -40.45 -42.77
C VAL A 404 -13.43 -41.24 -43.66
N LYS A 405 -13.70 -42.48 -43.29
CA LYS A 405 -14.75 -43.32 -43.89
C LYS A 405 -15.66 -43.81 -42.79
N HIS A 406 -16.93 -43.44 -42.87
CA HIS A 406 -17.98 -43.91 -41.98
C HIS A 406 -18.34 -45.38 -42.26
N PHE A 407 -18.17 -46.24 -41.27
CA PHE A 407 -18.61 -47.64 -41.29
C PHE A 407 -20.01 -47.72 -40.68
N ARG A 408 -20.98 -48.18 -41.48
CA ARG A 408 -22.30 -48.54 -40.94
C ARG A 408 -22.21 -49.90 -40.28
N THR A 409 -22.59 -49.96 -39.01
CA THR A 409 -22.71 -51.20 -38.25
C THR A 409 -24.19 -51.54 -38.08
N ASP A 410 -24.51 -52.83 -37.89
CA ASP A 410 -25.88 -53.27 -37.59
C ASP A 410 -26.25 -53.05 -36.10
N LEU A 411 -25.46 -52.26 -35.37
CA LEU A 411 -25.60 -52.03 -33.91
C LEU A 411 -26.70 -51.03 -33.55
N GLY A 412 -27.32 -50.37 -34.54
CA GLY A 412 -28.33 -49.33 -34.28
C GLY A 412 -27.76 -48.16 -33.47
N HIS A 413 -28.37 -47.87 -32.31
CA HIS A 413 -27.93 -46.81 -31.38
C HIS A 413 -27.02 -47.33 -30.25
N GLU A 414 -26.52 -48.56 -30.33
CA GLU A 414 -25.67 -49.12 -29.28
C GLU A 414 -24.24 -48.57 -29.38
N GLY A 415 -23.82 -47.78 -28.38
CA GLY A 415 -22.48 -47.21 -28.33
C GLY A 415 -21.36 -48.24 -28.38
N VAL A 416 -20.33 -47.95 -29.17
CA VAL A 416 -19.14 -48.80 -29.33
C VAL A 416 -18.17 -48.53 -28.18
N THR A 417 -17.97 -49.51 -27.30
CA THR A 417 -17.19 -49.37 -26.07
C THR A 417 -15.78 -49.96 -26.17
N GLY A 418 -15.52 -50.83 -27.14
CA GLY A 418 -14.20 -51.44 -27.33
C GLY A 418 -13.97 -51.95 -28.75
N LEU A 419 -12.73 -51.85 -29.21
CA LEU A 419 -12.31 -52.32 -30.53
C LEU A 419 -10.99 -53.08 -30.39
N ALA A 420 -10.89 -54.26 -31.00
CA ALA A 420 -9.66 -55.04 -31.00
C ALA A 420 -9.47 -55.86 -32.27
N ASP A 421 -8.29 -55.76 -32.87
CA ASP A 421 -7.88 -56.51 -34.06
C ASP A 421 -7.92 -58.02 -33.77
N ALA A 422 -8.74 -58.77 -34.52
CA ALA A 422 -8.86 -60.22 -34.40
C ALA A 422 -8.08 -60.95 -35.50
N GLY A 423 -7.31 -60.23 -36.32
CA GLY A 423 -6.64 -60.72 -37.52
C GLY A 423 -7.02 -59.92 -38.76
N HIS A 424 -6.35 -60.20 -39.88
CA HIS A 424 -6.50 -59.44 -41.13
C HIS A 424 -7.95 -59.38 -41.66
N ASP A 425 -8.78 -60.39 -41.38
CA ASP A 425 -10.15 -60.56 -41.87
C ASP A 425 -11.24 -60.30 -40.82
N ALA A 426 -10.87 -59.99 -39.57
CA ALA A 426 -11.85 -59.90 -38.49
C ALA A 426 -11.52 -58.81 -37.44
N LEU A 427 -12.57 -58.19 -36.90
CA LEU A 427 -12.49 -57.14 -35.88
C LEU A 427 -13.48 -57.45 -34.75
N TRP A 428 -13.02 -57.39 -33.50
CA TRP A 428 -13.91 -57.45 -32.34
C TRP A 428 -14.47 -56.07 -32.02
N LEU A 429 -15.79 -55.99 -31.82
CA LEU A 429 -16.52 -54.79 -31.43
C LEU A 429 -17.26 -55.06 -30.12
N GLY A 430 -16.84 -54.39 -29.06
CA GLY A 430 -17.59 -54.29 -27.82
C GLY A 430 -18.58 -53.14 -27.90
N HIS A 431 -19.78 -53.36 -27.41
CA HIS A 431 -20.86 -52.38 -27.36
C HIS A 431 -21.59 -52.45 -26.02
N THR A 432 -22.45 -51.47 -25.74
CA THR A 432 -23.15 -51.35 -24.45
C THR A 432 -23.91 -52.62 -24.05
N ASN A 433 -24.45 -53.36 -25.02
CA ASN A 433 -25.26 -54.55 -24.77
C ASN A 433 -24.53 -55.88 -25.01
N GLY A 434 -23.24 -55.86 -25.36
CA GLY A 434 -22.49 -57.11 -25.57
C GLY A 434 -21.24 -56.98 -26.43
N LEU A 435 -20.90 -58.09 -27.08
CA LEU A 435 -19.73 -58.24 -27.94
C LEU A 435 -20.17 -58.80 -29.30
N SER A 436 -19.57 -58.30 -30.37
CA SER A 436 -19.79 -58.79 -31.73
C SER A 436 -18.46 -58.96 -32.48
N LEU A 437 -18.39 -59.95 -33.35
CA LEU A 437 -17.27 -60.16 -34.28
C LEU A 437 -17.67 -59.70 -35.68
N TYR A 438 -17.00 -58.70 -36.22
CA TYR A 438 -17.12 -58.35 -37.63
C TYR A 438 -16.20 -59.26 -38.45
N ARG A 439 -16.77 -60.05 -39.37
CA ARG A 439 -16.02 -60.94 -40.26
C ARG A 439 -16.79 -61.13 -41.58
N GLY A 440 -16.09 -61.10 -42.70
CA GLY A 440 -16.70 -61.34 -44.02
C GLY A 440 -17.81 -60.36 -44.40
N GLY A 441 -17.72 -59.11 -43.92
CA GLY A 441 -18.71 -58.06 -44.20
C GLY A 441 -19.98 -58.12 -43.35
N ARG A 442 -20.07 -59.01 -42.36
CA ARG A 442 -21.25 -59.17 -41.49
C ARG A 442 -20.85 -59.12 -40.01
N MET A 443 -21.78 -58.69 -39.18
CA MET A 443 -21.67 -58.73 -37.72
C MET A 443 -22.18 -60.07 -37.19
N HIS A 444 -21.36 -60.72 -36.35
CA HIS A 444 -21.73 -61.93 -35.64
C HIS A 444 -21.82 -61.63 -34.14
N ALA A 445 -23.04 -61.54 -33.61
CA ALA A 445 -23.26 -61.28 -32.19
C ALA A 445 -22.83 -62.48 -31.33
N VAL A 446 -22.20 -62.20 -30.19
CA VAL A 446 -21.85 -63.19 -29.17
C VAL A 446 -23.00 -63.27 -28.14
N ASN A 447 -23.56 -64.46 -27.95
CA ASN A 447 -24.77 -64.66 -27.15
C ASN A 447 -24.54 -64.31 -25.64
N PRO A 448 -25.30 -63.39 -25.00
CA PRO A 448 -24.78 -62.56 -23.90
C PRO A 448 -25.34 -62.89 -22.51
N SER A 449 -25.70 -64.13 -22.18
CA SER A 449 -26.27 -64.42 -20.84
C SER A 449 -25.37 -63.97 -19.67
N ARG A 450 -24.06 -63.80 -19.90
CA ARG A 450 -23.08 -63.28 -18.94
C ARG A 450 -22.53 -61.87 -19.24
N MET A 451 -22.91 -61.22 -20.35
CA MET A 451 -22.30 -59.94 -20.80
C MET A 451 -23.27 -58.73 -20.74
N ARG A 452 -24.39 -58.84 -20.01
CA ARG A 452 -25.44 -57.81 -19.96
C ARG A 452 -25.00 -56.50 -19.30
N ASP A 453 -23.94 -56.52 -18.50
CA ASP A 453 -23.41 -55.33 -17.81
C ASP A 453 -22.47 -54.48 -18.70
N GLY A 454 -22.43 -54.78 -20.00
CA GLY A 454 -21.66 -54.07 -21.01
C GLY A 454 -20.17 -54.44 -21.02
N VAL A 455 -19.58 -54.34 -22.22
CA VAL A 455 -18.15 -54.58 -22.44
C VAL A 455 -17.35 -53.34 -22.06
N ASN A 456 -16.34 -53.50 -21.20
CA ASN A 456 -15.48 -52.40 -20.76
C ASN A 456 -14.16 -52.34 -21.54
N ARG A 457 -13.41 -53.45 -21.64
CA ARG A 457 -12.14 -53.54 -22.38
C ARG A 457 -12.03 -54.86 -23.12
N ILE A 458 -11.30 -54.86 -24.23
CA ILE A 458 -11.02 -56.04 -25.05
C ILE A 458 -9.52 -56.11 -25.31
N VAL A 459 -8.93 -57.28 -25.08
CA VAL A 459 -7.60 -57.63 -25.57
C VAL A 459 -7.68 -58.96 -26.32
N VAL A 460 -6.81 -59.16 -27.30
CA VAL A 460 -6.83 -60.34 -28.16
C VAL A 460 -5.52 -61.12 -27.99
N ASP A 461 -5.60 -62.44 -27.90
CA ASP A 461 -4.43 -63.32 -27.87
C ASP A 461 -3.87 -63.58 -29.28
N ALA A 462 -2.75 -64.31 -29.38
CA ALA A 462 -2.14 -64.63 -30.67
C ALA A 462 -3.04 -65.47 -31.60
N GLY A 463 -4.06 -66.16 -31.05
CA GLY A 463 -5.02 -66.95 -31.81
C GLY A 463 -6.26 -66.16 -32.28
N GLY A 464 -6.35 -64.87 -31.96
CA GLY A 464 -7.49 -64.04 -32.30
C GLY A 464 -8.67 -64.14 -31.31
N ASN A 465 -8.53 -64.87 -30.20
CA ASN A 465 -9.58 -64.97 -29.18
C ASN A 465 -9.64 -63.71 -28.35
N ALA A 466 -10.85 -63.25 -28.03
CA ALA A 466 -11.04 -62.05 -27.23
C ALA A 466 -11.07 -62.38 -25.73
N PHE A 467 -10.35 -61.59 -24.95
CA PHE A 467 -10.47 -61.50 -23.51
C PHE A 467 -11.13 -60.18 -23.18
N VAL A 468 -12.28 -60.25 -22.53
CA VAL A 468 -13.19 -59.13 -22.37
C VAL A 468 -13.45 -58.90 -20.89
N SER A 469 -13.20 -57.69 -20.41
CA SER A 469 -13.61 -57.28 -19.07
C SER A 469 -15.01 -56.67 -19.11
N MET A 470 -15.85 -57.06 -18.17
CA MET A 470 -17.22 -56.54 -17.99
C MET A 470 -17.23 -55.53 -16.85
N THR A 471 -18.20 -54.61 -16.82
CA THR A 471 -18.25 -53.53 -15.83
C THR A 471 -18.29 -54.04 -14.38
N SER A 472 -19.00 -55.14 -14.13
CA SER A 472 -19.21 -55.73 -12.78
C SER A 472 -18.88 -57.22 -12.68
N GLY A 473 -18.50 -57.87 -13.78
CA GLY A 473 -18.49 -59.33 -13.90
C GLY A 473 -17.12 -59.99 -14.11
N GLY A 474 -16.01 -59.26 -13.97
CA GLY A 474 -14.67 -59.80 -14.19
C GLY A 474 -14.33 -60.01 -15.66
N VAL A 475 -13.55 -61.05 -15.98
CA VAL A 475 -13.01 -61.29 -17.34
C VAL A 475 -13.57 -62.59 -17.93
N VAL A 476 -13.96 -62.54 -19.20
CA VAL A 476 -14.38 -63.70 -20.00
C VAL A 476 -13.47 -63.86 -21.21
N ARG A 477 -13.24 -65.11 -21.62
CA ARG A 477 -12.61 -65.47 -22.89
C ARG A 477 -13.70 -65.86 -23.89
N VAL A 478 -13.60 -65.34 -25.11
CA VAL A 478 -14.49 -65.62 -26.22
C VAL A 478 -13.66 -66.20 -27.36
N ASP A 479 -14.00 -67.43 -27.75
CA ASP A 479 -13.34 -68.12 -28.85
C ASP A 479 -13.74 -67.50 -30.19
N ARG A 480 -12.75 -67.17 -31.04
CA ARG A 480 -13.00 -66.47 -32.31
C ARG A 480 -13.81 -67.29 -33.31
N THR A 481 -13.67 -68.61 -33.29
CA THR A 481 -14.28 -69.49 -34.28
C THR A 481 -15.68 -69.90 -33.86
N THR A 482 -15.83 -70.30 -32.61
CA THR A 482 -17.08 -70.85 -32.06
C THR A 482 -17.96 -69.81 -31.39
N LEU A 483 -17.43 -68.61 -31.10
CA LEU A 483 -18.08 -67.55 -30.32
C LEU A 483 -18.53 -68.00 -28.92
N LYS A 484 -17.99 -69.12 -28.41
CA LYS A 484 -18.30 -69.62 -27.07
C LYS A 484 -17.64 -68.75 -26.02
N VAL A 485 -18.40 -68.43 -24.98
CA VAL A 485 -17.98 -67.60 -23.86
C VAL A 485 -17.60 -68.49 -22.67
N ARG A 486 -16.39 -68.30 -22.14
CA ARG A 486 -15.91 -68.96 -20.91
C ARG A 486 -15.49 -67.90 -19.90
N ALA A 487 -16.01 -67.97 -18.68
CA ALA A 487 -15.54 -67.11 -17.59
C ALA A 487 -14.15 -67.54 -17.13
N ILE A 488 -13.30 -66.57 -16.82
CA ILE A 488 -11.97 -66.77 -16.25
C ILE A 488 -12.06 -66.56 -14.74
N GLY A 489 -11.59 -67.52 -13.97
CA GLY A 489 -11.57 -67.45 -12.51
C GLY A 489 -10.57 -66.43 -11.97
N THR A 490 -10.79 -66.00 -10.72
CA THR A 490 -9.88 -65.19 -9.93
C THR A 490 -9.67 -65.90 -8.59
N ARG A 491 -8.42 -66.02 -8.13
CA ARG A 491 -8.03 -66.85 -6.99
C ARG A 491 -8.89 -66.67 -5.73
N ASP A 492 -9.17 -65.42 -5.34
CA ASP A 492 -9.91 -65.11 -4.11
C ASP A 492 -11.38 -64.71 -4.34
N GLY A 493 -11.81 -64.64 -5.60
CA GLY A 493 -13.21 -64.35 -5.97
C GLY A 493 -13.76 -62.98 -5.52
N THR A 494 -12.91 -62.08 -5.02
CA THR A 494 -13.30 -60.82 -4.37
C THR A 494 -13.94 -59.83 -5.35
N THR A 495 -14.71 -58.87 -4.82
CA THR A 495 -15.23 -57.74 -5.62
C THR A 495 -14.12 -56.85 -6.17
N ALA A 496 -13.02 -56.70 -5.43
CA ALA A 496 -11.85 -55.92 -5.85
C ALA A 496 -11.16 -56.52 -7.08
N ASP A 497 -11.16 -57.84 -7.22
CA ASP A 497 -10.64 -58.51 -8.41
C ASP A 497 -11.52 -58.30 -9.64
N ARG A 498 -12.83 -58.13 -9.47
CA ARG A 498 -13.75 -58.02 -10.62
C ARG A 498 -13.69 -56.65 -11.29
N ASP A 499 -13.22 -55.62 -10.59
CA ASP A 499 -13.03 -54.27 -11.13
C ASP A 499 -11.69 -54.17 -11.88
N VAL A 500 -11.72 -54.51 -13.16
CA VAL A 500 -10.54 -54.56 -14.03
C VAL A 500 -10.18 -53.17 -14.53
N THR A 501 -8.99 -52.70 -14.15
CA THR A 501 -8.49 -51.40 -14.58
C THR A 501 -7.77 -51.46 -15.92
N LYS A 502 -7.09 -52.58 -16.26
CA LYS A 502 -6.46 -52.79 -17.57
C LYS A 502 -6.29 -54.28 -17.92
N LEU A 503 -6.34 -54.57 -19.22
CA LEU A 503 -5.95 -55.86 -19.81
C LEU A 503 -4.82 -55.63 -20.82
N ALA A 504 -3.84 -56.53 -20.85
CA ALA A 504 -2.76 -56.52 -21.84
C ALA A 504 -2.34 -57.95 -22.20
N TYR A 505 -2.00 -58.20 -23.46
CA TYR A 505 -1.40 -59.46 -23.89
C TYR A 505 0.10 -59.26 -24.06
N HIS A 506 0.90 -60.05 -23.34
CA HIS A 506 2.36 -59.94 -23.35
C HIS A 506 3.01 -61.29 -23.05
N ALA A 507 4.08 -61.61 -23.77
CA ALA A 507 4.84 -62.85 -23.64
C ALA A 507 3.95 -64.12 -23.61
N GLY A 508 2.93 -64.18 -24.49
CA GLY A 508 2.05 -65.35 -24.62
C GLY A 508 0.92 -65.45 -23.59
N ARG A 509 0.80 -64.50 -22.65
CA ARG A 509 -0.20 -64.53 -21.58
C ARG A 509 -0.99 -63.23 -21.52
N VAL A 510 -2.21 -63.31 -21.01
CA VAL A 510 -3.03 -62.14 -20.70
C VAL A 510 -2.73 -61.70 -19.27
N TRP A 511 -2.48 -60.42 -19.09
CA TRP A 511 -2.23 -59.76 -17.81
C TRP A 511 -3.38 -58.82 -17.50
N ARG A 512 -3.65 -58.65 -16.21
CA ARG A 512 -4.77 -57.87 -15.70
C ARG A 512 -4.34 -57.07 -14.48
N SER A 513 -4.67 -55.79 -14.45
CA SER A 513 -4.67 -54.99 -13.23
C SER A 513 -6.10 -54.75 -12.75
N SER A 514 -6.25 -54.58 -11.43
CA SER A 514 -7.54 -54.42 -10.76
C SER A 514 -7.40 -53.62 -9.46
N MET A 515 -8.49 -53.43 -8.74
CA MET A 515 -8.45 -52.92 -7.36
C MET A 515 -7.69 -53.87 -6.41
N GLY A 516 -7.65 -55.17 -6.72
CA GLY A 516 -6.93 -56.18 -5.93
C GLY A 516 -5.41 -56.24 -6.16
N GLY A 517 -4.94 -55.80 -7.33
CA GLY A 517 -3.53 -55.88 -7.72
C GLY A 517 -3.32 -56.34 -9.15
N LEU A 518 -2.13 -56.89 -9.42
CA LEU A 518 -1.70 -57.37 -10.73
C LEU A 518 -1.71 -58.90 -10.77
N ALA A 519 -2.40 -59.44 -11.76
CA ALA A 519 -2.48 -60.87 -12.01
C ALA A 519 -2.19 -61.20 -13.47
N ARG A 520 -1.72 -62.43 -13.72
CA ARG A 520 -1.50 -62.99 -15.06
C ARG A 520 -2.26 -64.30 -15.22
N LEU A 521 -2.70 -64.57 -16.43
CA LEU A 521 -3.40 -65.81 -16.76
C LEU A 521 -2.44 -66.99 -16.61
N ASN A 522 -2.89 -68.05 -15.92
CA ASN A 522 -2.11 -69.26 -15.74
C ASN A 522 -1.87 -69.99 -17.08
N ALA A 523 -0.99 -70.99 -17.08
CA ALA A 523 -0.68 -71.76 -18.30
C ALA A 523 -1.88 -72.56 -18.85
N ARG A 524 -2.87 -72.88 -18.01
CA ARG A 524 -4.12 -73.57 -18.42
C ARG A 524 -5.13 -72.64 -19.10
N GLY A 525 -4.94 -71.32 -18.97
CA GLY A 525 -5.81 -70.32 -19.59
C GLY A 525 -7.17 -70.15 -18.91
N ASP A 526 -7.32 -70.56 -17.65
CA ASP A 526 -8.62 -70.62 -16.97
C ASP A 526 -8.74 -69.77 -15.70
N GLU A 527 -7.62 -69.29 -15.16
CA GLU A 527 -7.59 -68.51 -13.92
C GLU A 527 -6.49 -67.44 -13.93
N PHE A 528 -6.80 -66.26 -13.39
CA PHE A 528 -5.81 -65.21 -13.09
C PHE A 528 -5.15 -65.49 -11.74
N VAL A 529 -3.82 -65.56 -11.75
CA VAL A 529 -2.98 -65.77 -10.58
C VAL A 529 -2.14 -64.51 -10.36
N ASP A 530 -2.08 -64.03 -9.11
CA ASP A 530 -1.27 -62.87 -8.74
C ASP A 530 0.18 -63.05 -9.15
N VAL A 531 0.81 -61.95 -9.53
CA VAL A 531 2.21 -61.93 -9.95
C VAL A 531 3.08 -61.82 -8.69
N PRO A 532 3.89 -62.86 -8.35
CA PRO A 532 4.72 -62.82 -7.17
C PRO A 532 5.67 -61.62 -7.17
N GLY A 533 5.79 -60.98 -6.00
CA GLY A 533 6.63 -59.79 -5.79
C GLY A 533 5.98 -58.44 -6.12
N VAL A 534 4.81 -58.42 -6.77
CA VAL A 534 3.96 -57.22 -6.82
C VAL A 534 3.03 -57.20 -5.60
N GLY A 535 3.12 -56.14 -4.79
CA GLY A 535 2.27 -56.00 -3.59
C GLY A 535 0.77 -55.86 -3.92
N PRO A 536 -0.13 -56.26 -3.01
CA PRO A 536 -1.58 -56.13 -3.19
C PRO A 536 -2.02 -54.66 -3.25
N GLY A 537 -3.26 -54.44 -3.70
CA GLY A 537 -3.90 -53.12 -3.72
C GLY A 537 -4.01 -52.51 -5.12
N ARG A 538 -4.75 -51.40 -5.20
CA ARG A 538 -5.20 -50.82 -6.47
C ARG A 538 -4.04 -50.47 -7.40
N ILE A 539 -4.13 -50.98 -8.63
CA ILE A 539 -3.26 -50.60 -9.75
C ILE A 539 -4.14 -49.97 -10.83
N PHE A 540 -3.83 -48.73 -11.21
CA PHE A 540 -4.63 -48.01 -12.21
C PHE A 540 -4.29 -48.44 -13.64
N SER A 541 -2.99 -48.65 -13.92
CA SER A 541 -2.52 -49.12 -15.21
C SER A 541 -1.10 -49.71 -15.10
N PHE A 542 -0.66 -50.37 -16.17
CA PHE A 542 0.69 -50.91 -16.28
C PHE A 542 1.14 -50.93 -17.75
N ALA A 543 2.46 -50.95 -17.98
CA ALA A 543 3.05 -51.05 -19.31
C ALA A 543 4.36 -51.84 -19.28
N PHE A 544 4.54 -52.72 -20.26
CA PHE A 544 5.78 -53.49 -20.39
C PHE A 544 6.90 -52.62 -20.97
N GLY A 545 8.01 -52.57 -20.24
CA GLY A 545 9.29 -51.97 -20.62
C GLY A 545 10.17 -52.94 -21.42
N ALA A 546 11.35 -52.47 -21.85
CA ALA A 546 12.35 -53.35 -22.47
C ALA A 546 13.05 -54.26 -21.45
N LYS A 547 13.09 -53.86 -20.17
CA LYS A 547 13.80 -54.55 -19.08
C LYS A 547 12.88 -54.94 -17.91
N GLY A 548 11.56 -54.86 -18.08
CA GLY A 548 10.64 -55.03 -16.96
C GLY A 548 9.23 -54.52 -17.23
N LEU A 549 8.57 -54.12 -16.16
CA LEU A 549 7.17 -53.73 -16.08
C LEU A 549 7.05 -52.43 -15.28
N TRP A 550 6.35 -51.46 -15.84
CA TRP A 550 5.94 -50.23 -15.14
C TRP A 550 4.53 -50.39 -14.60
N VAL A 551 4.30 -49.99 -13.36
CA VAL A 551 3.01 -50.05 -12.65
C VAL A 551 2.73 -48.67 -12.07
N VAL A 552 1.51 -48.15 -12.28
CA VAL A 552 1.09 -46.89 -11.65
C VAL A 552 0.04 -47.12 -10.57
N ARG A 553 0.33 -46.58 -9.40
CA ARG A 553 -0.56 -46.49 -8.24
C ARG A 553 -1.03 -45.04 -8.08
N GLN A 554 -1.77 -44.74 -7.01
CA GLN A 554 -2.30 -43.39 -6.79
C GLN A 554 -1.19 -42.36 -6.55
N ASP A 555 -0.15 -42.77 -5.84
CA ASP A 555 0.90 -41.93 -5.25
C ASP A 555 2.31 -42.27 -5.75
N ALA A 556 2.44 -43.26 -6.64
CA ALA A 556 3.75 -43.69 -7.14
C ALA A 556 3.70 -44.31 -8.52
N LEU A 557 4.80 -44.14 -9.26
CA LEU A 557 5.17 -44.92 -10.42
C LEU A 557 6.25 -45.92 -10.02
N GLU A 558 5.95 -47.21 -10.13
CA GLU A 558 6.85 -48.30 -9.75
C GLU A 558 7.41 -49.00 -10.99
N HIS A 559 8.68 -49.39 -10.95
CA HIS A 559 9.30 -50.27 -11.93
C HIS A 559 9.64 -51.61 -11.29
N TYR A 560 9.36 -52.67 -12.04
CA TYR A 560 9.62 -54.05 -11.67
C TYR A 560 10.44 -54.73 -12.77
N ARG A 561 11.56 -55.33 -12.39
CA ARG A 561 12.28 -56.26 -13.26
C ARG A 561 11.55 -57.60 -13.26
N LEU A 562 11.29 -58.14 -14.44
CA LEU A 562 10.67 -59.46 -14.60
C LEU A 562 11.76 -60.52 -14.75
N GLU A 563 11.71 -61.55 -13.93
CA GLU A 563 12.58 -62.73 -14.02
C GLU A 563 12.08 -63.70 -15.12
N SER A 564 12.85 -64.76 -15.41
CA SER A 564 12.55 -65.71 -16.50
C SER A 564 11.31 -66.59 -16.24
N ASP A 565 10.96 -66.82 -14.98
CA ASP A 565 9.69 -67.40 -14.51
C ASP A 565 8.53 -66.39 -14.48
N GLY A 566 8.86 -65.11 -14.70
CA GLY A 566 7.99 -63.94 -14.71
C GLY A 566 7.50 -63.51 -13.33
N ASP A 567 8.25 -63.84 -12.29
CA ASP A 567 8.16 -63.16 -10.99
C ASP A 567 8.70 -61.72 -11.13
N ALA A 568 8.15 -60.81 -10.32
CA ALA A 568 8.42 -59.38 -10.43
C ALA A 568 9.20 -58.87 -9.23
N ILE A 569 10.38 -58.30 -9.45
CA ILE A 569 11.20 -57.69 -8.41
C ILE A 569 11.15 -56.17 -8.57
N ARG A 570 10.58 -55.46 -7.60
CA ARG A 570 10.56 -54.00 -7.60
C ARG A 570 11.97 -53.45 -7.43
N ASP A 571 12.44 -52.67 -8.40
CA ASP A 571 13.80 -52.11 -8.40
C ASP A 571 13.83 -50.57 -8.47
N ASP A 572 12.68 -49.91 -8.73
CA ASP A 572 12.55 -48.45 -8.66
C ASP A 572 11.15 -48.04 -8.20
N VAL A 573 11.07 -46.92 -7.48
CA VAL A 573 9.83 -46.27 -7.05
C VAL A 573 10.03 -44.76 -7.17
N ILE A 574 9.10 -44.11 -7.87
CA ILE A 574 9.04 -42.66 -8.02
C ILE A 574 7.80 -42.20 -7.27
N GLY A 575 8.00 -41.72 -6.03
CA GLY A 575 6.96 -41.14 -5.19
C GLY A 575 7.01 -39.61 -5.21
N LEU A 576 6.33 -39.00 -4.25
CA LEU A 576 6.20 -37.54 -4.15
C LEU A 576 7.57 -36.84 -4.01
N ALA A 577 8.49 -37.42 -3.23
CA ALA A 577 9.83 -36.87 -3.01
C ALA A 577 10.70 -36.90 -4.29
N GLU A 578 10.43 -37.85 -5.18
CA GLU A 578 11.12 -38.03 -6.46
C GLU A 578 10.40 -37.31 -7.62
N GLY A 579 9.36 -36.53 -7.35
CA GLY A 579 8.67 -35.68 -8.34
C GLY A 579 7.38 -36.25 -8.93
N TRP A 580 6.72 -37.22 -8.28
CA TRP A 580 5.39 -37.68 -8.69
C TRP A 580 4.35 -36.55 -8.65
N PRO A 581 3.67 -36.20 -9.78
CA PRO A 581 2.81 -35.03 -9.86
C PRO A 581 1.37 -35.24 -9.34
N GLU A 582 1.10 -36.27 -8.54
CA GLU A 582 -0.24 -36.65 -8.04
C GLU A 582 -1.31 -36.77 -9.14
N ILE A 583 -1.00 -37.51 -10.20
CA ILE A 583 -1.86 -37.65 -11.37
C ILE A 583 -2.84 -38.84 -11.27
N SER A 584 -4.11 -38.60 -11.59
CA SER A 584 -5.12 -39.66 -11.73
C SER A 584 -5.02 -40.35 -13.10
N VAL A 585 -4.05 -41.26 -13.25
CA VAL A 585 -3.80 -41.97 -14.51
C VAL A 585 -4.97 -42.89 -14.90
N VAL A 586 -5.45 -42.75 -16.13
CA VAL A 586 -6.48 -43.59 -16.74
C VAL A 586 -5.84 -44.78 -17.48
N ASP A 587 -4.80 -44.51 -18.26
CA ASP A 587 -4.03 -45.54 -18.94
C ASP A 587 -2.60 -45.09 -19.20
N MET A 588 -1.69 -46.04 -19.41
CA MET A 588 -0.30 -45.81 -19.76
C MET A 588 0.18 -46.67 -20.93
N ALA A 589 1.17 -46.20 -21.66
CA ALA A 589 1.84 -46.97 -22.70
C ALA A 589 3.31 -46.59 -22.78
N ARG A 590 4.14 -47.53 -23.22
CA ARG A 590 5.54 -47.25 -23.52
C ARG A 590 5.66 -46.58 -24.88
N GLY A 591 6.36 -45.44 -24.92
CA GLY A 591 6.76 -44.78 -26.15
C GLY A 591 8.14 -45.23 -26.65
N ALA A 592 8.58 -44.65 -27.77
CA ALA A 592 9.95 -44.82 -28.23
C ALA A 592 10.98 -44.27 -27.22
N GLY A 593 12.19 -44.83 -27.21
CA GLY A 593 13.26 -44.41 -26.29
C GLY A 593 13.06 -44.79 -24.83
N GLY A 594 12.01 -45.56 -24.50
CA GLY A 594 11.74 -46.02 -23.14
C GLY A 594 10.91 -45.06 -22.28
N ARG A 595 10.49 -43.91 -22.82
CA ARG A 595 9.57 -42.99 -22.13
C ARG A 595 8.23 -43.65 -21.87
N ILE A 596 7.63 -43.33 -20.73
CA ILE A 596 6.29 -43.80 -20.35
C ILE A 596 5.31 -42.66 -20.59
N TRP A 597 4.29 -42.92 -21.40
CA TRP A 597 3.21 -41.99 -21.68
C TRP A 597 1.98 -42.37 -20.87
N MET A 598 1.33 -41.38 -20.28
CA MET A 598 0.18 -41.56 -19.42
C MET A 598 -0.91 -40.57 -19.82
N ILE A 599 -2.13 -41.07 -19.97
CA ILE A 599 -3.31 -40.22 -20.10
C ILE A 599 -3.99 -40.15 -18.74
N SER A 600 -4.40 -38.95 -18.35
CA SER A 600 -5.16 -38.68 -17.15
C SER A 600 -6.43 -37.91 -17.51
N ARG A 601 -7.36 -37.78 -16.55
CA ARG A 601 -8.55 -36.92 -16.75
C ARG A 601 -8.19 -35.43 -16.88
N THR A 602 -6.98 -35.04 -16.49
CA THR A 602 -6.53 -33.64 -16.41
C THR A 602 -5.39 -33.32 -17.39
N GLY A 603 -5.02 -34.25 -18.28
CA GLY A 603 -4.00 -33.99 -19.30
C GLY A 603 -3.19 -35.21 -19.71
N LEU A 604 -2.26 -34.97 -20.63
CA LEU A 604 -1.29 -35.93 -21.14
C LEU A 604 0.05 -35.74 -20.44
N TRP A 605 0.66 -36.84 -20.02
CA TRP A 605 1.93 -36.82 -19.29
C TRP A 605 2.93 -37.77 -19.94
N SER A 606 4.21 -37.39 -19.92
CA SER A 606 5.31 -38.30 -20.19
C SER A 606 6.30 -38.33 -19.04
N TYR A 607 6.86 -39.51 -18.78
CA TYR A 607 7.96 -39.73 -17.84
C TYR A 607 9.16 -40.24 -18.61
N SER A 608 10.31 -39.61 -18.37
CA SER A 608 11.60 -40.02 -18.93
C SER A 608 12.40 -40.79 -17.87
N PRO A 609 12.60 -42.12 -18.02
CA PRO A 609 13.42 -42.88 -17.07
C PRO A 609 14.89 -42.47 -17.07
N VAL A 610 15.37 -41.78 -18.11
CA VAL A 610 16.77 -41.35 -18.24
C VAL A 610 17.03 -40.08 -17.42
N SER A 611 16.16 -39.07 -17.56
CA SER A 611 16.26 -37.81 -16.81
C SER A 611 15.53 -37.84 -15.47
N ARG A 612 14.71 -38.88 -15.22
CA ARG A 612 13.79 -38.99 -14.07
C ARG A 612 12.88 -37.77 -13.93
N THR A 613 12.40 -37.22 -15.05
CA THR A 613 11.51 -36.04 -15.07
C THR A 613 10.17 -36.35 -15.71
N PHE A 614 9.12 -35.73 -15.17
CA PHE A 614 7.78 -35.71 -15.76
C PHE A 614 7.60 -34.45 -16.61
N HIS A 615 6.88 -34.60 -17.71
CA HIS A 615 6.44 -33.49 -18.55
C HIS A 615 4.94 -33.60 -18.77
N SER A 616 4.22 -32.52 -18.49
CA SER A 616 2.81 -32.35 -18.85
C SER A 616 2.68 -31.68 -20.21
N TYR A 617 1.75 -32.16 -21.01
CA TYR A 617 1.35 -31.53 -22.27
C TYR A 617 -0.08 -31.00 -22.13
N GLY A 618 -0.28 -29.75 -22.52
CA GLY A 618 -1.57 -29.06 -22.43
C GLY A 618 -2.05 -28.51 -23.78
N VAL A 619 -3.06 -27.63 -23.72
CA VAL A 619 -3.63 -26.97 -24.92
C VAL A 619 -2.60 -26.03 -25.55
N GLU A 620 -1.75 -25.43 -24.72
CA GLU A 620 -0.59 -24.62 -25.08
C GLU A 620 0.44 -25.37 -25.95
N ASP A 621 0.56 -26.69 -25.77
CA ASP A 621 1.46 -27.55 -26.57
C ASP A 621 0.80 -28.04 -27.87
N GLY A 622 -0.47 -27.71 -28.10
CA GLY A 622 -1.25 -28.11 -29.26
C GLY A 622 -2.22 -29.27 -29.01
N LEU A 623 -2.52 -29.61 -27.75
CA LEU A 623 -3.65 -30.49 -27.46
C LEU A 623 -4.98 -29.79 -27.72
N PRO A 624 -6.00 -30.48 -28.23
CA PRO A 624 -7.31 -29.88 -28.49
C PRO A 624 -8.14 -29.63 -27.22
N ASP A 625 -7.90 -30.44 -26.17
CA ASP A 625 -8.61 -30.41 -24.89
C ASP A 625 -7.74 -31.09 -23.83
N PRO A 626 -7.71 -30.61 -22.58
CA PRO A 626 -6.99 -31.27 -21.50
C PRO A 626 -7.66 -32.58 -21.02
N GLU A 627 -8.98 -32.74 -21.23
CA GLU A 627 -9.71 -33.90 -20.71
C GLU A 627 -9.68 -35.10 -21.69
N PHE A 628 -9.03 -36.18 -21.25
CA PHE A 628 -9.09 -37.48 -21.92
C PHE A 628 -10.22 -38.33 -21.34
N ILE A 629 -11.11 -38.79 -22.22
CA ILE A 629 -12.25 -39.67 -21.87
C ILE A 629 -12.09 -41.10 -22.37
N ALA A 630 -11.16 -41.33 -23.31
CA ALA A 630 -10.88 -42.67 -23.78
C ALA A 630 -10.33 -43.53 -22.64
N ARG A 631 -10.86 -44.75 -22.56
CA ARG A 631 -10.43 -45.71 -21.53
C ARG A 631 -9.05 -46.31 -21.84
N ARG A 632 -8.55 -46.14 -23.06
CA ARG A 632 -7.33 -46.78 -23.56
C ARG A 632 -6.44 -45.80 -24.30
N LEU A 633 -5.14 -45.91 -24.05
CA LEU A 633 -4.10 -45.35 -24.90
C LEU A 633 -3.75 -46.37 -26.00
N LEU A 634 -4.18 -46.09 -27.24
CA LEU A 634 -3.98 -47.00 -28.37
C LEU A 634 -2.56 -46.87 -28.90
N HIS A 635 -1.84 -47.99 -28.97
CA HIS A 635 -0.54 -48.08 -29.61
C HIS A 635 -0.68 -48.63 -31.03
N MET A 636 -0.20 -47.88 -32.01
CA MET A 636 -0.22 -48.29 -33.42
C MET A 636 1.07 -49.04 -33.82
N PRO A 637 1.03 -49.90 -34.84
CA PRO A 637 2.22 -50.65 -35.29
C PRO A 637 3.40 -49.77 -35.76
N ASP A 638 3.12 -48.55 -36.23
CA ASP A 638 4.13 -47.56 -36.64
C ASP A 638 4.83 -46.87 -35.45
N GLY A 639 4.37 -47.13 -34.23
CA GLY A 639 4.86 -46.54 -32.98
C GLY A 639 4.14 -45.26 -32.57
N SER A 640 3.12 -44.82 -33.30
CA SER A 640 2.29 -43.67 -32.93
C SER A 640 1.29 -44.05 -31.82
N LEU A 641 0.95 -43.09 -30.97
CA LEU A 641 -0.01 -43.24 -29.88
C LEU A 641 -1.27 -42.41 -30.17
N PHE A 642 -2.43 -42.93 -29.78
CA PHE A 642 -3.72 -42.27 -29.97
C PHE A 642 -4.59 -42.37 -28.72
N ALA A 643 -5.30 -41.29 -28.41
CA ALA A 643 -6.27 -41.25 -27.33
C ALA A 643 -7.47 -40.36 -27.70
N GLY A 644 -8.63 -40.70 -27.14
CA GLY A 644 -9.87 -39.96 -27.33
C GLY A 644 -10.07 -38.92 -26.24
N THR A 645 -10.52 -37.75 -26.65
CA THR A 645 -10.87 -36.58 -25.84
C THR A 645 -12.36 -36.29 -25.99
N ILE A 646 -12.89 -35.33 -25.23
CA ILE A 646 -14.25 -34.81 -25.46
C ILE A 646 -14.37 -34.04 -26.79
N ARG A 647 -13.24 -33.62 -27.40
CA ARG A 647 -13.14 -32.85 -28.65
C ARG A 647 -12.54 -33.63 -29.83
N GLY A 648 -12.72 -34.95 -29.83
CA GLY A 648 -12.27 -35.85 -30.90
C GLY A 648 -11.07 -36.71 -30.50
N VAL A 649 -10.29 -37.15 -31.49
CA VAL A 649 -9.14 -38.02 -31.31
C VAL A 649 -7.85 -37.22 -31.46
N VAL A 650 -6.92 -37.41 -30.54
CA VAL A 650 -5.57 -36.89 -30.64
C VAL A 650 -4.58 -38.04 -30.84
N GLY A 651 -3.64 -37.83 -31.77
CA GLY A 651 -2.55 -38.75 -32.05
C GLY A 651 -1.22 -38.02 -32.03
N TRP A 652 -0.18 -38.70 -31.57
CA TRP A 652 1.19 -38.18 -31.58
C TRP A 652 2.19 -39.31 -31.80
N ASN A 653 3.37 -38.95 -32.29
CA ASN A 653 4.48 -39.89 -32.38
C ASN A 653 5.49 -39.58 -31.27
N PRO A 654 5.71 -40.48 -30.29
CA PRO A 654 6.68 -40.28 -29.23
C PRO A 654 8.11 -39.91 -29.67
N ARG A 655 8.50 -40.21 -30.92
CA ARG A 655 9.83 -39.84 -31.46
C ARG A 655 9.92 -38.41 -31.94
N ASP A 656 8.79 -37.81 -32.30
CA ASP A 656 8.72 -36.45 -32.82
C ASP A 656 8.38 -35.43 -31.70
N MET A 657 8.18 -35.91 -30.47
CA MET A 657 8.00 -35.08 -29.27
C MET A 657 9.35 -34.53 -28.82
N HIS A 658 9.54 -33.23 -29.01
CA HIS A 658 10.75 -32.52 -28.63
C HIS A 658 10.47 -31.64 -27.42
N ASP A 659 11.18 -31.90 -26.33
CA ASP A 659 11.14 -31.07 -25.12
C ASP A 659 12.12 -29.89 -25.27
N LYS A 660 12.05 -29.17 -26.40
CA LYS A 660 12.96 -28.03 -26.64
C LYS A 660 12.56 -26.92 -25.68
N ALA A 661 13.28 -26.81 -24.57
CA ALA A 661 13.08 -25.76 -23.61
C ALA A 661 13.45 -24.40 -24.23
N HIS A 662 12.50 -23.49 -24.23
CA HIS A 662 12.72 -22.10 -24.64
C HIS A 662 13.15 -21.31 -23.41
N VAL A 663 14.25 -20.57 -23.53
CA VAL A 663 14.73 -19.67 -22.47
C VAL A 663 13.96 -18.36 -22.63
N PRO A 664 13.06 -18.01 -21.70
CA PRO A 664 12.26 -16.80 -21.85
C PRO A 664 13.16 -15.56 -21.78
N ARG A 665 12.86 -14.55 -22.60
CA ARG A 665 13.49 -13.24 -22.44
C ARG A 665 12.84 -12.50 -21.27
N LEU A 666 13.66 -11.99 -20.36
CA LEU A 666 13.20 -11.21 -19.23
C LEU A 666 13.24 -9.72 -19.57
N MET A 667 12.22 -8.99 -19.15
CA MET A 667 12.15 -7.54 -19.24
C MET A 667 11.72 -6.97 -17.89
N LEU A 668 12.53 -6.07 -17.32
CA LEU A 668 12.04 -5.22 -16.24
C LEU A 668 10.93 -4.32 -16.79
N THR A 669 9.77 -4.34 -16.15
CA THR A 669 8.59 -3.57 -16.59
C THR A 669 8.38 -2.34 -15.74
N ARG A 670 8.70 -2.42 -14.45
CA ARG A 670 8.47 -1.32 -13.50
C ARG A 670 9.43 -1.41 -12.33
N ILE A 671 9.97 -0.26 -11.94
CA ILE A 671 10.64 -0.07 -10.65
C ILE A 671 9.97 1.14 -10.00
N THR A 672 9.41 0.96 -8.81
CA THR A 672 8.78 2.06 -8.06
C THR A 672 9.27 2.06 -6.63
N VAL A 673 9.38 3.25 -6.04
CA VAL A 673 9.73 3.43 -4.64
C VAL A 673 8.71 4.33 -3.97
N LYS A 674 8.34 4.02 -2.72
CA LYS A 674 7.44 4.86 -1.94
C LYS A 674 8.23 5.89 -1.15
N ARG A 675 8.10 7.16 -1.53
CA ARG A 675 8.76 8.29 -0.88
C ARG A 675 7.70 9.26 -0.39
N ASP A 676 7.77 9.61 0.89
CA ASP A 676 6.86 10.57 1.53
C ASP A 676 5.36 10.24 1.32
N GLY A 677 5.03 8.94 1.30
CA GLY A 677 3.65 8.45 1.10
C GLY A 677 3.20 8.32 -0.36
N HIS A 678 4.01 8.77 -1.32
CA HIS A 678 3.71 8.70 -2.76
C HIS A 678 4.60 7.68 -3.49
N LEU A 679 4.07 7.05 -4.54
CA LEU A 679 4.83 6.16 -5.41
C LEU A 679 5.58 6.97 -6.46
N HIS A 680 6.90 6.81 -6.51
CA HIS A 680 7.78 7.40 -7.50
C HIS A 680 8.30 6.31 -8.44
N ALA A 681 8.09 6.48 -9.75
CA ALA A 681 8.67 5.61 -10.77
C ALA A 681 10.17 5.90 -10.91
N MET A 682 10.96 4.83 -10.99
CA MET A 682 12.40 4.86 -11.19
C MET A 682 12.74 4.41 -12.62
N PRO A 683 13.85 4.88 -13.22
CA PRO A 683 14.25 4.49 -14.56
C PRO A 683 14.56 2.98 -14.63
N VAL A 684 14.00 2.31 -15.63
CA VAL A 684 14.08 0.85 -15.81
C VAL A 684 15.33 0.43 -16.62
N ASP A 685 15.86 1.33 -17.45
CA ASP A 685 17.00 1.06 -18.33
C ASP A 685 18.37 1.22 -17.63
N GLY A 686 18.38 1.64 -16.35
CA GLY A 686 19.59 1.85 -15.55
C GLY A 686 20.05 0.56 -14.85
N HIS A 687 21.36 0.31 -14.84
CA HIS A 687 21.97 -0.83 -14.11
C HIS A 687 22.24 -0.52 -12.63
N ALA A 688 22.06 0.74 -12.23
CA ALA A 688 22.26 1.23 -10.87
C ALA A 688 21.04 2.04 -10.42
N LEU A 689 20.54 1.74 -9.22
CA LEU A 689 19.42 2.40 -8.58
C LEU A 689 19.93 3.09 -7.32
N HIS A 690 19.71 4.40 -7.22
CA HIS A 690 20.03 5.18 -6.03
C HIS A 690 18.76 5.43 -5.23
N LEU A 691 18.74 4.96 -3.99
CA LEU A 691 17.64 5.12 -3.04
C LEU A 691 18.06 6.05 -1.91
N ARG A 692 17.15 6.95 -1.51
CA ARG A 692 17.36 7.81 -0.34
C ARG A 692 17.19 7.00 0.93
N TRP A 693 17.82 7.43 2.02
CA TRP A 693 17.69 6.80 3.33
C TRP A 693 16.23 6.75 3.86
N ASN A 694 15.37 7.67 3.40
CA ASN A 694 13.96 7.75 3.80
C ASN A 694 13.01 7.05 2.83
N ASP A 695 13.51 6.53 1.71
CA ASP A 695 12.71 5.76 0.78
C ASP A 695 12.21 4.48 1.45
N ARG A 696 10.92 4.19 1.27
CA ARG A 696 10.23 3.02 1.79
C ARG A 696 9.78 2.17 0.62
N GLU A 697 9.65 0.87 0.83
CA GLU A 697 9.04 -0.07 -0.14
C GLU A 697 9.57 0.09 -1.58
N LEU A 698 10.67 -0.59 -1.90
CA LEU A 698 11.10 -0.74 -3.29
C LEU A 698 10.31 -1.88 -3.93
N HIS A 699 9.50 -1.56 -4.93
CA HIS A 699 8.75 -2.52 -5.73
C HIS A 699 9.45 -2.71 -7.08
N VAL A 700 9.73 -3.97 -7.43
CA VAL A 700 10.36 -4.36 -8.70
C VAL A 700 9.46 -5.35 -9.42
N ALA A 701 9.05 -5.01 -10.64
CA ALA A 701 8.26 -5.88 -11.51
C ALA A 701 9.03 -6.21 -12.80
N VAL A 702 8.92 -7.47 -13.19
CA VAL A 702 9.62 -8.13 -14.29
C VAL A 702 8.63 -9.04 -15.01
N GLN A 703 8.79 -9.17 -16.32
CA GLN A 703 7.99 -10.04 -17.15
C GLN A 703 8.91 -10.97 -17.94
N ALA A 704 8.58 -12.26 -17.94
CA ALA A 704 9.09 -13.22 -18.91
C ALA A 704 8.23 -13.09 -20.18
N LEU A 705 8.84 -12.65 -21.27
CA LEU A 705 8.21 -12.49 -22.57
C LEU A 705 8.19 -13.84 -23.29
N SER A 706 7.36 -14.76 -22.77
CA SER A 706 7.05 -16.03 -23.40
C SER A 706 5.57 -16.11 -23.72
N TYR A 707 5.23 -16.33 -25.00
CA TYR A 707 3.86 -16.36 -25.50
C TYR A 707 3.26 -17.78 -25.53
N LEU A 708 4.11 -18.79 -25.33
CA LEU A 708 3.75 -20.20 -25.23
C LEU A 708 2.70 -20.42 -24.13
N ASP A 709 3.10 -20.18 -22.89
CA ASP A 709 2.22 -20.24 -21.73
C ASP A 709 2.67 -19.25 -20.65
N PRO A 710 2.11 -18.03 -20.67
CA PRO A 710 2.41 -17.01 -19.67
C PRO A 710 2.10 -17.44 -18.23
N SER A 711 1.16 -18.37 -18.03
CA SER A 711 0.69 -18.79 -16.70
C SER A 711 1.67 -19.73 -16.01
N ARG A 712 2.48 -20.45 -16.79
CA ARG A 712 3.56 -21.36 -16.34
C ARG A 712 4.93 -20.68 -16.30
N ASN A 713 5.00 -19.37 -16.46
CA ASN A 713 6.23 -18.64 -16.17
C ASN A 713 6.45 -18.65 -14.65
N HIS A 714 7.66 -19.02 -14.21
CA HIS A 714 8.06 -19.01 -12.81
C HIS A 714 9.15 -17.97 -12.59
N TYR A 715 9.08 -17.22 -11.50
CA TYR A 715 10.00 -16.13 -11.18
C TYR A 715 10.66 -16.36 -9.83
N ARG A 716 11.94 -15.95 -9.74
CA ARG A 716 12.66 -15.92 -8.47
C ARG A 716 13.58 -14.73 -8.38
N PHE A 717 13.73 -14.23 -7.16
CA PHE A 717 14.50 -13.03 -6.85
C PHE A 717 15.51 -13.35 -5.75
N ARG A 718 16.67 -12.71 -5.80
CA ARG A 718 17.67 -12.77 -4.72
C ARG A 718 18.33 -11.42 -4.57
N LEU A 719 18.07 -10.76 -3.45
CA LEU A 719 18.74 -9.51 -3.07
C LEU A 719 19.94 -9.84 -2.19
N GLN A 720 21.12 -9.85 -2.79
CA GLN A 720 22.37 -10.06 -2.07
C GLN A 720 22.58 -8.92 -1.06
N GLY A 721 22.74 -9.29 0.22
CA GLY A 721 22.81 -8.37 1.36
C GLY A 721 21.57 -8.43 2.28
N LEU A 722 20.44 -8.99 1.80
CA LEU A 722 19.22 -9.19 2.58
C LEU A 722 18.80 -10.68 2.60
N ASP A 723 18.75 -11.33 1.44
CA ASP A 723 18.27 -12.71 1.31
C ASP A 723 19.38 -13.75 1.57
N SER A 724 19.03 -14.84 2.27
CA SER A 724 19.91 -16.00 2.44
C SER A 724 20.02 -16.85 1.16
N GLY A 725 18.98 -16.88 0.33
CA GLY A 725 18.88 -17.70 -0.88
C GLY A 725 17.97 -17.08 -1.94
N TRP A 726 17.57 -17.88 -2.94
CA TRP A 726 16.55 -17.46 -3.90
C TRP A 726 15.16 -17.51 -3.26
N VAL A 727 14.36 -16.48 -3.50
CA VAL A 727 12.94 -16.41 -3.11
C VAL A 727 12.10 -16.61 -4.35
N ASP A 728 11.33 -17.70 -4.38
CA ASP A 728 10.40 -18.03 -5.45
C ASP A 728 9.09 -17.26 -5.27
N THR A 729 8.63 -16.60 -6.32
CA THR A 729 7.37 -15.83 -6.33
C THR A 729 6.28 -16.48 -7.20
N GLY A 730 6.48 -17.74 -7.60
CA GLY A 730 5.58 -18.47 -8.48
C GLY A 730 5.47 -17.77 -9.82
N ASN A 731 4.25 -17.57 -10.31
CA ASN A 731 3.99 -16.85 -11.56
C ASN A 731 3.90 -15.32 -11.41
N ARG A 732 4.17 -14.78 -10.22
CA ARG A 732 4.20 -13.33 -10.00
C ARG A 732 5.60 -12.81 -10.27
N GLY A 733 5.74 -12.11 -11.39
CA GLY A 733 6.99 -11.45 -11.77
C GLY A 733 7.32 -10.19 -10.95
N GLU A 734 6.79 -10.03 -9.75
CA GLU A 734 6.96 -8.84 -8.92
C GLU A 734 7.42 -9.18 -7.51
N ARG A 735 8.21 -8.29 -6.92
CA ARG A 735 8.66 -8.41 -5.53
C ARG A 735 8.84 -7.03 -4.88
N ASP A 736 8.33 -6.95 -3.65
CA ASP A 736 8.50 -5.81 -2.76
C ASP A 736 9.65 -6.02 -1.77
N PHE A 737 10.48 -4.99 -1.61
CA PHE A 737 11.57 -4.94 -0.65
C PHE A 737 11.29 -3.80 0.33
N THR A 738 11.01 -4.15 1.59
CA THR A 738 10.69 -3.19 2.64
C THR A 738 11.87 -3.05 3.61
N GLY A 739 12.10 -1.82 4.10
CA GLY A 739 13.08 -1.58 5.16
C GLY A 739 14.54 -1.83 4.80
N LEU A 740 14.97 -1.56 3.56
CA LEU A 740 16.37 -1.65 3.17
C LEU A 740 17.24 -0.70 4.01
N SER A 741 18.23 -1.24 4.72
CA SER A 741 19.20 -0.45 5.47
C SER A 741 20.19 0.24 4.51
N HIS A 742 20.91 1.28 4.97
CA HIS A 742 21.95 1.92 4.15
C HIS A 742 23.01 0.88 3.67
N GLY A 743 23.53 1.05 2.46
CA GLY A 743 24.54 0.15 1.90
C GLY A 743 24.28 -0.22 0.44
N ASP A 744 25.12 -1.13 -0.06
CA ASP A 744 25.10 -1.59 -1.45
C ASP A 744 24.51 -3.00 -1.52
N TYR A 745 23.49 -3.17 -2.36
CA TYR A 745 22.81 -4.43 -2.62
C TYR A 745 22.92 -4.79 -4.09
N LYS A 746 22.84 -6.09 -4.40
CA LYS A 746 22.72 -6.58 -5.78
C LYS A 746 21.48 -7.44 -5.91
N LEU A 747 20.55 -7.00 -6.73
CA LEU A 747 19.33 -7.74 -7.03
C LEU A 747 19.54 -8.63 -8.24
N HIS A 748 19.49 -9.94 -8.02
CA HIS A 748 19.46 -10.95 -9.06
C HIS A 748 18.02 -11.37 -9.31
N ILE A 749 17.64 -11.46 -10.59
CA ILE A 749 16.29 -11.83 -11.01
C ILE A 749 16.39 -12.91 -12.07
N GLN A 750 15.60 -13.97 -11.91
CA GLN A 750 15.50 -15.06 -12.86
C GLN A 750 14.05 -15.44 -13.11
N ALA A 751 13.78 -15.93 -14.31
CA ALA A 751 12.53 -16.62 -14.61
C ALA A 751 12.76 -17.84 -15.49
N SER A 752 11.90 -18.84 -15.35
CA SER A 752 11.79 -19.96 -16.27
C SER A 752 10.44 -19.93 -16.96
N GLY A 753 10.41 -20.39 -18.21
CA GLY A 753 9.17 -20.70 -18.91
C GLY A 753 8.72 -22.14 -18.63
N PRO A 754 7.78 -22.69 -19.42
CA PRO A 754 7.24 -24.04 -19.23
C PRO A 754 8.26 -25.18 -19.28
N GLY A 755 9.47 -24.93 -19.82
CA GLY A 755 10.56 -25.90 -19.91
C GLY A 755 11.53 -25.92 -18.72
N ASP A 756 11.23 -25.21 -17.62
CA ASP A 756 12.04 -25.13 -16.39
C ASP A 756 13.50 -24.68 -16.57
N VAL A 757 13.83 -24.08 -17.72
CA VAL A 757 15.14 -23.47 -17.95
C VAL A 757 15.11 -22.01 -17.49
N TRP A 758 15.92 -21.71 -16.48
CA TRP A 758 16.00 -20.39 -15.87
C TRP A 758 16.86 -19.43 -16.70
N ALA A 759 16.23 -18.38 -17.21
CA ALA A 759 16.87 -17.18 -17.72
C ALA A 759 17.13 -16.20 -16.57
N GLY A 760 18.12 -15.31 -16.71
CA GLY A 760 18.39 -14.26 -15.71
C GLY A 760 18.66 -12.91 -16.34
N LEU A 761 18.32 -11.85 -15.61
CA LEU A 761 18.74 -10.49 -15.94
C LEU A 761 20.14 -10.20 -15.36
N PRO A 762 20.90 -9.28 -15.98
CA PRO A 762 22.07 -8.70 -15.34
C PRO A 762 21.71 -8.17 -13.94
N PRO A 763 22.58 -8.34 -12.91
CA PRO A 763 22.26 -7.91 -11.56
C PRO A 763 22.06 -6.39 -11.48
N LEU A 764 20.94 -5.96 -10.89
CA LEU A 764 20.67 -4.54 -10.64
C LEU A 764 21.39 -4.11 -9.36
N SER A 765 22.26 -3.11 -9.46
CA SER A 765 22.96 -2.57 -8.29
C SER A 765 22.07 -1.55 -7.59
N ILE A 766 21.83 -1.70 -6.29
CA ILE A 766 20.98 -0.80 -5.50
C ILE A 766 21.83 -0.20 -4.39
N GLN A 767 21.96 1.12 -4.38
CA GLN A 767 22.69 1.87 -3.36
C GLN A 767 21.70 2.66 -2.51
N VAL A 768 21.70 2.42 -1.21
CA VAL A 768 20.86 3.14 -0.24
C VAL A 768 21.70 4.13 0.55
N ASP A 769 21.35 5.41 0.45
CA ASP A 769 22.04 6.51 1.12
C ASP A 769 22.09 6.33 2.65
N ARG A 770 23.13 6.87 3.27
CA ARG A 770 23.23 6.92 4.74
C ARG A 770 22.23 7.93 5.30
N PRO A 771 21.51 7.60 6.39
CA PRO A 771 20.70 8.58 7.09
C PRO A 771 21.52 9.80 7.53
N PRO A 772 20.93 11.02 7.55
CA PRO A 772 21.64 12.25 7.89
C PRO A 772 22.35 12.17 9.24
N TRP A 773 21.75 11.50 10.24
CA TRP A 773 22.33 11.30 11.57
C TRP A 773 23.50 10.31 11.64
N LEU A 774 23.76 9.54 10.57
CA LEU A 774 24.90 8.63 10.47
C LEU A 774 26.01 9.17 9.55
N THR A 775 25.86 10.40 9.05
CA THR A 775 26.87 11.06 8.22
C THR A 775 28.03 11.61 9.07
N TRP A 776 29.20 11.77 8.45
CA TRP A 776 30.40 12.27 9.15
C TRP A 776 30.18 13.67 9.76
N TRP A 777 29.40 14.53 9.10
CA TRP A 777 29.11 15.87 9.61
C TRP A 777 28.12 15.82 10.78
N ALA A 778 27.18 14.87 10.82
CA ALA A 778 26.35 14.66 11.99
C ALA A 778 27.18 14.18 13.18
N TRP A 779 28.14 13.28 12.97
CA TRP A 779 29.12 12.92 14.00
C TRP A 779 29.99 14.11 14.43
N ALA A 780 30.36 15.00 13.51
CA ALA A 780 31.03 16.25 13.85
C ALA A 780 30.14 17.21 14.66
N ILE A 781 28.85 17.29 14.34
CA ILE A 781 27.85 18.04 15.12
C ILE A 781 27.62 17.39 16.48
N TYR A 782 27.57 16.06 16.58
CA TYR A 782 27.46 15.36 17.85
C TYR A 782 28.69 15.57 18.71
N ALA A 783 29.88 15.47 18.13
CA ALA A 783 31.12 15.81 18.81
C ALA A 783 31.13 17.28 19.22
N MET A 784 30.68 18.20 18.36
CA MET A 784 30.55 19.62 18.67
C MET A 784 29.48 19.88 19.73
N LEU A 785 28.38 19.16 19.75
CA LEU A 785 27.33 19.23 20.77
C LEU A 785 27.83 18.65 22.09
N VAL A 786 28.65 17.60 22.07
CA VAL A 786 29.32 17.06 23.25
C VAL A 786 30.39 18.03 23.74
N VAL A 787 31.15 18.69 22.86
CA VAL A 787 32.11 19.74 23.21
C VAL A 787 31.40 20.99 23.68
N LEU A 788 30.26 21.37 23.09
CA LEU A 788 29.42 22.48 23.53
C LEU A 788 28.68 22.14 24.79
N LEU A 789 28.30 20.89 25.02
CA LEU A 789 27.72 20.40 26.27
C LEU A 789 28.80 20.34 27.35
N PHE A 790 30.01 19.89 27.02
CA PHE A 790 31.14 19.89 27.93
C PHE A 790 31.60 21.31 28.21
N TYR A 791 31.60 22.20 27.21
CA TYR A 791 31.83 23.63 27.35
C TYR A 791 30.68 24.27 28.11
N ALA A 792 29.42 23.91 27.88
CA ALA A 792 28.27 24.42 28.59
C ALA A 792 28.25 23.90 30.02
N VAL A 793 28.66 22.66 30.28
CA VAL A 793 28.83 22.09 31.63
C VAL A 793 30.02 22.75 32.29
N LEU A 794 31.17 22.90 31.64
CA LEU A 794 32.31 23.66 32.15
C LEU A 794 31.95 25.11 32.35
N HIS A 795 31.13 25.72 31.50
CA HIS A 795 30.66 27.09 31.60
C HIS A 795 29.53 27.21 32.60
N LEU A 796 28.74 26.17 32.87
CA LEU A 796 27.74 26.08 33.94
C LEU A 796 28.40 25.74 35.27
N VAL A 797 29.52 25.04 35.28
CA VAL A 797 30.39 24.77 36.44
C VAL A 797 31.20 26.02 36.74
N ARG A 798 31.78 26.66 35.74
CA ARG A 798 32.49 27.95 35.85
C ARG A 798 31.50 29.07 36.15
N ARG A 799 30.30 29.08 35.57
CA ARG A 799 29.18 29.93 36.03
C ARG A 799 28.65 29.48 37.37
N ARG A 800 28.67 28.21 37.79
CA ARG A 800 28.31 27.82 39.16
C ARG A 800 29.40 28.19 40.15
N ILE A 801 30.65 28.27 39.74
CA ILE A 801 31.79 28.69 40.57
C ILE A 801 31.83 30.21 40.62
N GLU A 802 31.63 30.91 39.50
CA GLU A 802 31.47 32.36 39.41
C GLU A 802 30.13 32.80 39.99
N GLN A 803 29.05 32.02 39.88
CA GLN A 803 27.81 32.23 40.62
C GLN A 803 28.08 31.89 42.06
N ARG A 804 28.72 30.80 42.48
CA ARG A 804 29.08 30.62 43.92
C ARG A 804 29.99 31.72 44.43
N HIS A 805 30.89 32.30 43.62
CA HIS A 805 31.73 33.43 44.02
C HIS A 805 30.95 34.75 44.00
N ARG A 806 30.14 35.02 42.98
CA ARG A 806 29.23 36.18 42.88
C ARG A 806 28.04 36.05 43.81
N MET A 807 27.68 34.86 44.25
CA MET A 807 26.62 34.51 45.18
C MET A 807 27.21 34.29 46.55
N GLN A 808 28.52 34.15 46.77
CA GLN A 808 29.14 34.38 48.07
C GLN A 808 29.46 35.87 48.28
N LEU A 809 29.80 36.61 47.22
CA LEU A 809 29.94 38.07 47.23
C LEU A 809 28.56 38.74 47.27
N ALA A 810 27.60 38.28 46.46
CA ALA A 810 26.21 38.68 46.58
C ALA A 810 25.54 38.03 47.77
N GLU A 811 25.77 36.81 48.25
CA GLU A 811 25.21 36.40 49.57
C GLU A 811 25.85 37.21 50.69
N ARG A 812 27.08 37.73 50.57
CA ARG A 812 27.58 38.72 51.55
C ARG A 812 26.91 40.08 51.39
N GLU A 813 26.69 40.59 50.18
CA GLU A 813 26.01 41.88 49.93
C GLU A 813 24.47 41.81 50.03
N ARG A 814 23.88 40.64 49.79
CA ARG A 814 22.46 40.27 49.71
C ARG A 814 22.03 39.55 50.98
N ALA A 815 22.89 38.86 51.73
CA ALA A 815 22.62 38.67 53.16
C ALA A 815 22.76 40.00 53.88
N MET A 816 23.66 40.91 53.49
CA MET A 816 23.65 42.28 54.04
C MET A 816 22.46 43.12 53.55
N ALA A 817 21.98 42.95 52.31
CA ALA A 817 20.87 43.73 51.75
C ALA A 817 19.48 43.08 51.96
N GLU A 818 19.37 41.76 52.10
CA GLU A 818 18.20 41.03 52.58
C GLU A 818 18.20 41.03 54.12
N GLN A 819 19.33 40.99 54.83
CA GLN A 819 19.32 41.46 56.23
C GLN A 819 18.94 42.91 56.27
N ALA A 820 19.38 43.80 55.37
CA ALA A 820 18.92 45.19 55.40
C ALA A 820 17.47 45.38 54.94
N SER A 821 16.90 44.54 54.06
CA SER A 821 15.56 44.69 53.46
C SER A 821 14.50 43.83 54.14
N ALA A 822 14.83 42.61 54.54
CA ALA A 822 14.07 41.84 55.51
C ALA A 822 14.20 42.48 56.89
N ALA A 823 15.35 43.05 57.29
CA ALA A 823 15.33 43.99 58.41
C ALA A 823 14.58 45.26 58.03
N LYS A 824 14.53 45.83 56.82
CA LYS A 824 13.68 47.03 56.56
C LYS A 824 12.18 46.73 56.66
N THR A 825 11.75 45.57 56.18
CA THR A 825 10.32 45.17 56.12
C THR A 825 9.88 44.55 57.44
N SER A 826 10.74 43.75 58.08
CA SER A 826 10.59 43.33 59.49
C SER A 826 10.68 44.57 60.38
N PHE A 827 11.69 45.42 60.30
CA PHE A 827 11.77 46.70 61.04
C PHE A 827 10.56 47.59 60.81
N LEU A 828 9.88 47.61 59.66
CA LEU A 828 8.64 48.38 59.48
C LEU A 828 7.39 47.68 60.07
N ALA A 829 7.34 46.34 60.05
CA ALA A 829 6.29 45.55 60.69
C ALA A 829 6.48 45.47 62.23
N THR A 830 7.70 45.17 62.67
CA THR A 830 8.27 45.27 64.01
C THR A 830 8.27 46.70 64.52
N LEU A 831 8.51 47.77 63.74
CA LEU A 831 8.24 49.16 64.21
C LEU A 831 6.76 49.33 64.44
N GLY A 832 5.93 48.85 63.50
CA GLY A 832 4.48 48.89 63.67
C GLY A 832 4.06 48.25 65.00
N HIS A 833 4.68 47.12 65.37
CA HIS A 833 4.38 46.36 66.59
C HIS A 833 5.08 46.90 67.86
N GLU A 834 6.34 47.31 67.76
CA GLU A 834 7.16 47.91 68.82
C GLU A 834 6.81 49.37 69.09
N ILE A 835 6.12 50.07 68.18
CA ILE A 835 5.49 51.35 68.48
C ILE A 835 4.10 51.10 69.07
N ARG A 836 3.32 50.15 68.53
CA ARG A 836 1.97 49.87 69.02
C ARG A 836 1.96 49.38 70.47
N THR A 837 2.88 48.49 70.85
CA THR A 837 2.96 47.90 72.20
C THR A 837 3.21 48.94 73.31
N PRO A 838 4.25 49.79 73.26
CA PRO A 838 4.43 50.87 74.23
C PRO A 838 3.35 51.94 74.06
N MET A 839 2.85 52.21 72.85
CA MET A 839 1.74 53.16 72.68
C MET A 839 0.46 52.69 73.37
N THR A 840 0.17 51.39 73.41
CA THR A 840 -0.95 50.84 74.20
C THR A 840 -0.71 51.05 75.70
N GLY A 841 0.52 50.85 76.17
CA GLY A 841 0.90 51.16 77.55
C GLY A 841 0.79 52.66 77.89
N VAL A 842 1.28 53.54 77.01
CA VAL A 842 1.26 55.00 77.19
C VAL A 842 -0.16 55.55 77.11
N LEU A 843 -0.96 55.10 76.14
CA LEU A 843 -2.37 55.50 76.01
C LEU A 843 -3.22 54.95 77.16
N GLY A 844 -3.00 53.71 77.59
CA GLY A 844 -3.69 53.10 78.73
C GLY A 844 -3.33 53.76 80.07
N MET A 845 -2.06 54.10 80.28
CA MET A 845 -1.60 54.87 81.45
C MET A 845 -2.10 56.32 81.40
N ALA A 846 -2.12 56.96 80.23
CA ALA A 846 -2.71 58.28 80.04
C ALA A 846 -4.22 58.25 80.31
N GLU A 847 -4.91 57.17 79.96
CA GLU A 847 -6.34 56.98 80.27
C GLU A 847 -6.58 56.80 81.77
N LEU A 848 -5.77 55.98 82.44
CA LEU A 848 -5.81 55.83 83.89
C LEU A 848 -5.49 57.16 84.61
N LEU A 849 -4.55 57.96 84.09
CA LEU A 849 -4.19 59.28 84.61
C LEU A 849 -5.31 60.30 84.41
N LEU A 850 -5.91 60.39 83.22
CA LEU A 850 -7.04 61.30 82.93
C LEU A 850 -8.27 61.00 83.79
N ARG A 851 -8.44 59.73 84.23
CA ARG A 851 -9.49 59.32 85.18
C ARG A 851 -9.17 59.66 86.64
N SER A 852 -7.98 60.18 86.93
CA SER A 852 -7.59 60.74 88.24
C SER A 852 -7.69 62.28 88.26
N PRO A 853 -7.92 62.94 89.42
CA PRO A 853 -8.12 64.40 89.47
C PRO A 853 -6.81 65.17 89.24
N LEU A 854 -6.65 65.76 88.04
CA LEU A 854 -5.43 66.45 87.56
C LEU A 854 -5.61 67.98 87.40
N GLN A 855 -4.54 68.76 87.60
CA GLN A 855 -4.55 70.23 87.43
C GLN A 855 -4.58 70.64 85.94
N THR A 856 -5.07 71.84 85.62
CA THR A 856 -5.35 72.29 84.24
C THR A 856 -4.17 72.09 83.27
N ARG A 857 -2.95 72.50 83.63
CA ARG A 857 -1.76 72.29 82.78
C ARG A 857 -1.42 70.80 82.58
N GLN A 858 -1.65 69.95 83.58
CA GLN A 858 -1.38 68.51 83.49
C GLN A 858 -2.42 67.81 82.60
N ARG A 859 -3.69 68.23 82.67
CA ARG A 859 -4.73 67.76 81.76
C ARG A 859 -4.43 68.16 80.31
N GLU A 860 -4.00 69.40 80.06
CA GLU A 860 -3.59 69.84 78.72
C GLU A 860 -2.43 69.00 78.17
N TYR A 861 -1.45 68.64 79.00
CA TYR A 861 -0.36 67.73 78.59
C TYR A 861 -0.87 66.32 78.27
N ALA A 862 -1.74 65.75 79.09
CA ALA A 862 -2.32 64.42 78.83
C ALA A 862 -3.18 64.39 77.55
N GLU A 863 -3.98 65.42 77.31
CA GLU A 863 -4.77 65.56 76.09
C GLU A 863 -3.91 65.78 74.84
N ALA A 864 -2.82 66.55 74.96
CA ALA A 864 -1.87 66.74 73.88
C ALA A 864 -1.16 65.42 73.51
N ILE A 865 -0.78 64.61 74.51
CA ILE A 865 -0.19 63.28 74.31
C ILE A 865 -1.18 62.36 73.57
N GLN A 866 -2.47 62.38 73.95
CA GLN A 866 -3.50 61.57 73.30
C GLN A 866 -3.71 61.97 71.83
N ARG A 867 -3.89 63.27 71.52
CA ARG A 867 -4.11 63.75 70.14
C ARG A 867 -2.93 63.46 69.21
N SER A 868 -1.70 63.70 69.67
CA SER A 868 -0.51 63.40 68.89
C SER A 868 -0.34 61.89 68.67
N GLY A 869 -0.66 61.06 69.66
CA GLY A 869 -0.64 59.60 69.52
C GLY A 869 -1.59 59.08 68.44
N THR A 870 -2.81 59.63 68.36
CA THR A 870 -3.81 59.22 67.35
C THR A 870 -3.45 59.65 65.93
N LEU A 871 -2.91 60.87 65.74
CA LEU A 871 -2.47 61.35 64.41
C LEU A 871 -1.32 60.49 63.86
N LEU A 872 -0.41 60.07 64.73
CA LEU A 872 0.75 59.24 64.37
C LEU A 872 0.32 57.84 63.93
N LEU A 873 -0.68 57.25 64.60
CA LEU A 873 -1.24 55.96 64.21
C LEU A 873 -1.91 55.99 62.81
N ARG A 874 -2.63 57.08 62.46
CA ARG A 874 -3.28 57.20 61.15
C ARG A 874 -2.26 57.24 60.00
N LEU A 875 -1.21 58.05 60.13
CA LEU A 875 -0.17 58.18 59.10
C LEU A 875 0.61 56.86 58.89
N VAL A 876 0.85 56.12 59.97
CA VAL A 876 1.48 54.80 59.89
C VAL A 876 0.60 53.81 59.12
N ASN A 877 -0.71 53.82 59.35
CA ASN A 877 -1.64 52.93 58.63
C ASN A 877 -1.72 53.26 57.12
N GLU A 878 -1.77 54.54 56.73
CA GLU A 878 -1.80 54.95 55.31
C GLU A 878 -0.53 54.52 54.54
N ALA A 879 0.64 54.59 55.19
CA ALA A 879 1.90 54.10 54.62
C ALA A 879 1.94 52.56 54.48
N LEU A 880 1.34 51.84 55.43
CA LEU A 880 1.25 50.38 55.38
C LEU A 880 0.32 49.89 54.26
N ASP A 881 -0.81 50.57 54.04
CA ASP A 881 -1.73 50.23 52.93
C ASP A 881 -1.07 50.42 51.56
N MET A 882 -0.30 51.51 51.38
CA MET A 882 0.44 51.74 50.13
C MET A 882 1.51 50.66 49.88
N ALA A 883 2.24 50.28 50.93
CA ALA A 883 3.22 49.20 50.84
C ALA A 883 2.58 47.84 50.46
N ARG A 884 1.33 47.60 50.89
CA ARG A 884 0.57 46.38 50.53
C ARG A 884 0.06 46.41 49.09
N ILE A 885 -0.42 47.56 48.60
CA ILE A 885 -0.87 47.75 47.21
C ILE A 885 0.31 47.57 46.23
N GLU A 886 1.47 48.16 46.50
CA GLU A 886 2.67 47.99 45.64
C GLU A 886 3.20 46.56 45.61
N ALA A 887 3.04 45.84 46.73
CA ALA A 887 3.39 44.43 46.81
C ALA A 887 2.36 43.50 46.14
N GLY A 888 1.23 44.03 45.65
CA GLY A 888 0.14 43.25 45.04
C GLY A 888 -0.59 42.33 46.02
N ARG A 889 -0.61 42.68 47.32
CA ARG A 889 -1.16 41.84 48.41
C ARG A 889 -2.42 42.41 49.07
N LEU A 890 -3.05 43.41 48.45
CA LEU A 890 -4.31 43.97 48.95
C LEU A 890 -5.48 43.21 48.33
N GLU A 891 -6.27 42.53 49.14
CA GLU A 891 -7.47 41.79 48.73
C GLU A 891 -8.73 42.64 48.97
N LEU A 892 -9.72 42.57 48.06
CA LEU A 892 -10.99 43.30 48.14
C LEU A 892 -12.05 42.44 48.84
N ASP A 893 -12.80 43.04 49.77
CA ASP A 893 -13.88 42.36 50.49
C ASP A 893 -15.23 42.67 49.83
N VAL A 894 -15.68 41.79 48.94
CA VAL A 894 -16.83 42.04 48.05
C VAL A 894 -18.13 41.50 48.65
N ALA A 895 -18.89 42.37 49.33
CA ALA A 895 -20.14 42.07 50.02
C ALA A 895 -21.36 42.85 49.48
N ALA A 896 -22.58 42.45 49.81
CA ALA A 896 -23.80 43.21 49.47
C ALA A 896 -24.01 44.37 50.45
N PHE A 897 -24.26 45.57 49.96
CA PHE A 897 -24.52 46.76 50.79
C PHE A 897 -25.49 47.74 50.11
N ASP A 898 -26.15 48.62 50.87
CA ASP A 898 -26.95 49.72 50.32
C ASP A 898 -26.05 50.95 50.05
N PRO A 899 -25.94 51.43 48.79
CA PRO A 899 -25.21 52.65 48.47
C PRO A 899 -25.65 53.88 49.28
N ARG A 900 -26.91 53.91 49.76
CA ARG A 900 -27.45 54.99 50.60
C ARG A 900 -26.74 55.10 51.93
N ASP A 901 -26.38 53.97 52.55
CA ASP A 901 -25.70 53.96 53.85
C ASP A 901 -24.29 54.54 53.72
N VAL A 902 -23.58 54.13 52.67
CA VAL A 902 -22.22 54.65 52.39
C VAL A 902 -22.27 56.16 52.10
N LEU A 903 -23.25 56.63 51.34
CA LEU A 903 -23.45 58.06 51.10
C LEU A 903 -23.77 58.81 52.42
N GLY A 904 -24.66 58.26 53.24
CA GLY A 904 -25.09 58.82 54.51
C GLY A 904 -23.93 58.99 55.50
N ASP A 905 -23.14 57.94 55.66
CA ASP A 905 -21.96 57.92 56.53
C ASP A 905 -20.94 59.01 56.15
N VAL A 906 -20.64 59.14 54.86
CA VAL A 906 -19.68 60.14 54.36
C VAL A 906 -20.20 61.55 54.60
N LEU A 907 -21.49 61.78 54.34
CA LEU A 907 -22.12 63.09 54.59
C LEU A 907 -22.16 63.42 56.08
N GLN A 908 -22.40 62.45 56.96
CA GLN A 908 -22.43 62.68 58.41
C GLN A 908 -21.06 63.08 58.95
N LEU A 909 -19.99 62.42 58.49
CA LEU A 909 -18.61 62.70 58.92
C LEU A 909 -18.14 64.09 58.45
N GLU A 910 -18.42 64.45 57.20
CA GLU A 910 -17.86 65.67 56.60
C GLU A 910 -18.76 66.90 56.77
N ARG A 911 -19.99 66.75 57.29
CA ARG A 911 -20.91 67.87 57.60
C ARG A 911 -20.31 68.87 58.59
N ALA A 912 -19.64 68.39 59.65
CA ALA A 912 -19.03 69.26 60.64
C ALA A 912 -17.89 70.11 60.02
N VAL A 913 -17.06 69.48 59.19
CA VAL A 913 -15.94 70.13 58.50
C VAL A 913 -16.42 71.17 57.49
N ALA A 914 -17.50 70.88 56.76
CA ALA A 914 -18.14 71.84 55.86
C ALA A 914 -18.74 73.03 56.62
N GLY A 915 -19.40 72.77 57.76
CA GLY A 915 -20.00 73.78 58.64
C GLY A 915 -18.98 74.75 59.23
N ASP A 916 -17.85 74.24 59.71
CA ASP A 916 -16.73 75.05 60.24
C ASP A 916 -16.16 76.02 59.20
N LYS A 917 -16.23 75.67 57.91
CA LYS A 917 -15.81 76.53 56.79
C LYS A 917 -16.93 77.36 56.16
N GLY A 918 -18.17 77.20 56.62
CA GLY A 918 -19.35 77.89 56.05
C GLY A 918 -19.68 77.47 54.61
N LEU A 919 -19.31 76.25 54.18
CA LEU A 919 -19.59 75.70 52.84
C LEU A 919 -20.88 74.89 52.84
N THR A 920 -21.63 74.93 51.73
CA THR A 920 -22.81 74.06 51.56
C THR A 920 -22.40 72.67 51.04
N LEU A 921 -22.70 71.62 51.81
CA LEU A 921 -22.54 70.23 51.37
C LEU A 921 -23.92 69.68 50.98
N ALA A 922 -24.16 69.53 49.68
CA ALA A 922 -25.41 69.02 49.13
C ALA A 922 -25.24 67.59 48.62
N SER A 923 -26.32 66.81 48.65
CA SER A 923 -26.35 65.46 48.09
C SER A 923 -27.55 65.25 47.19
N ARG A 924 -27.34 64.56 46.07
CA ARG A 924 -28.40 64.18 45.13
C ARG A 924 -28.33 62.68 44.85
N MET A 925 -29.46 61.99 44.91
CA MET A 925 -29.53 60.58 44.55
C MET A 925 -30.59 60.38 43.48
N GLY A 926 -30.23 59.69 42.40
CA GLY A 926 -31.16 59.32 41.33
C GLY A 926 -32.14 58.25 41.79
N GLU A 927 -33.40 58.35 41.35
CA GLU A 927 -34.45 57.36 41.67
C GLU A 927 -34.14 55.96 41.13
N ASN A 928 -33.26 55.87 40.13
CA ASN A 928 -32.81 54.66 39.48
C ASN A 928 -31.69 53.92 40.23
N VAL A 929 -31.21 54.40 41.37
CA VAL A 929 -30.18 53.72 42.18
C VAL A 929 -30.78 52.50 42.91
N PRO A 930 -30.25 51.28 42.67
CA PRO A 930 -30.72 50.05 43.32
C PRO A 930 -30.61 50.10 44.86
N VAL A 931 -31.39 49.27 45.55
CA VAL A 931 -31.37 49.19 47.03
C VAL A 931 -30.12 48.48 47.53
N GLN A 932 -29.71 47.38 46.90
CA GLN A 932 -28.47 46.70 47.24
C GLN A 932 -27.61 46.44 46.00
N VAL A 933 -26.31 46.64 46.18
CA VAL A 933 -25.28 46.33 45.19
C VAL A 933 -24.17 45.52 45.85
N ARG A 934 -23.41 44.76 45.06
CA ARG A 934 -22.30 43.95 45.56
C ARG A 934 -20.95 44.60 45.27
N GLY A 935 -20.18 44.89 46.30
CA GLY A 935 -18.87 45.55 46.20
C GLY A 935 -18.22 45.73 47.58
N ASP A 936 -17.03 46.32 47.62
CA ASP A 936 -16.34 46.62 48.88
C ASP A 936 -16.78 47.99 49.42
N ALA A 937 -17.77 47.98 50.32
CA ALA A 937 -18.34 49.19 50.90
C ALA A 937 -17.30 50.04 51.64
N LEU A 938 -16.32 49.42 52.30
CA LEU A 938 -15.29 50.11 53.07
C LEU A 938 -14.32 50.84 52.15
N ARG A 939 -13.87 50.19 51.07
CA ARG A 939 -12.97 50.82 50.08
C ARG A 939 -13.68 51.89 49.27
N ILE A 940 -14.96 51.69 48.95
CA ILE A 940 -15.79 52.73 48.31
C ILE A 940 -15.93 53.94 49.26
N LYS A 941 -16.24 53.74 50.54
CA LYS A 941 -16.30 54.81 51.56
C LYS A 941 -14.96 55.56 51.66
N GLN A 942 -13.84 54.84 51.63
CA GLN A 942 -12.49 55.42 51.64
C GLN A 942 -12.23 56.32 50.42
N ILE A 943 -12.64 55.88 49.22
CA ILE A 943 -12.53 56.69 48.00
C ILE A 943 -13.36 57.98 48.15
N LEU A 944 -14.59 57.87 48.63
CA LEU A 944 -15.49 59.02 48.77
C LEU A 944 -15.02 60.01 49.82
N LEU A 945 -14.56 59.55 50.99
CA LEU A 945 -13.97 60.44 52.01
C LEU A 945 -12.77 61.19 51.44
N ASN A 946 -11.89 60.52 50.70
CA ASN A 946 -10.73 61.17 50.10
C ASN A 946 -11.12 62.22 49.03
N LEU A 947 -12.13 61.95 48.21
CA LEU A 947 -12.59 62.90 47.18
C LEU A 947 -13.35 64.09 47.78
N VAL A 948 -14.28 63.85 48.70
CA VAL A 948 -15.09 64.89 49.35
C VAL A 948 -14.24 65.77 50.26
N ASN A 949 -13.34 65.17 51.04
CA ASN A 949 -12.43 65.93 51.90
C ASN A 949 -11.50 66.82 51.07
N ASN A 950 -10.99 66.34 49.92
CA ASN A 950 -10.24 67.18 48.99
C ASN A 950 -11.10 68.33 48.42
N ALA A 951 -12.34 68.07 48.01
CA ALA A 951 -13.26 69.10 47.52
C ALA A 951 -13.53 70.19 48.59
N LEU A 952 -13.84 69.80 49.83
CA LEU A 952 -14.05 70.71 50.97
C LEU A 952 -12.76 71.44 51.39
N LYS A 953 -11.62 70.79 51.22
CA LYS A 953 -10.31 71.37 51.54
C LYS A 953 -10.00 72.56 50.62
N PHE A 954 -10.25 72.43 49.32
CA PHE A 954 -9.84 73.41 48.31
C PHE A 954 -10.95 74.39 47.88
N THR A 955 -12.18 74.18 48.33
CA THR A 955 -13.27 75.15 48.16
C THR A 955 -13.22 76.15 49.31
N ALA A 956 -13.09 77.45 49.01
CA ALA A 956 -13.05 78.50 50.03
C ALA A 956 -14.43 79.10 50.32
N SER A 957 -15.29 79.19 49.31
CA SER A 957 -16.66 79.68 49.40
C SER A 957 -17.54 79.02 48.33
N GLY A 958 -18.82 78.79 48.62
CA GLY A 958 -19.74 78.07 47.74
C GLY A 958 -20.11 76.71 48.31
N GLY A 959 -20.14 75.67 47.48
CA GLY A 959 -20.58 74.34 47.92
C GLY A 959 -19.93 73.17 47.18
N VAL A 960 -20.09 71.99 47.79
CA VAL A 960 -19.72 70.69 47.23
C VAL A 960 -21.00 69.87 47.10
N GLU A 961 -21.27 69.37 45.90
CA GLU A 961 -22.38 68.46 45.61
C GLU A 961 -21.85 67.05 45.41
N LEU A 962 -22.41 66.09 46.13
CA LEU A 962 -22.17 64.66 45.96
C LEU A 962 -23.42 64.01 45.34
N ALA A 963 -23.32 63.57 44.09
CA ALA A 963 -24.40 62.93 43.37
C ALA A 963 -24.13 61.44 43.11
N MET A 964 -25.14 60.59 43.28
CA MET A 964 -25.10 59.18 42.91
C MET A 964 -26.25 58.84 41.97
N ASP A 965 -25.92 58.28 40.80
CA ASP A 965 -26.87 57.87 39.77
C ASP A 965 -26.54 56.45 39.27
N TRP A 966 -27.55 55.73 38.77
CA TRP A 966 -27.35 54.42 38.14
C TRP A 966 -27.29 54.55 36.62
N VAL A 967 -26.13 54.28 36.03
CA VAL A 967 -25.91 54.48 34.58
C VAL A 967 -25.13 53.30 34.00
N ASN A 968 -25.62 52.75 32.88
CA ASN A 968 -25.01 51.62 32.16
C ASN A 968 -24.70 50.41 33.07
N ASN A 969 -25.68 49.97 33.88
CA ASN A 969 -25.53 48.86 34.83
C ASN A 969 -24.37 49.01 35.83
N GLY A 970 -24.08 50.24 36.24
CA GLY A 970 -23.09 50.52 37.28
C GLY A 970 -23.42 51.78 38.08
N LEU A 971 -22.76 51.92 39.23
CA LEU A 971 -22.89 53.06 40.12
C LEU A 971 -22.00 54.20 39.63
N ALA A 972 -22.61 55.30 39.20
CA ALA A 972 -21.93 56.52 38.79
C ALA A 972 -21.99 57.54 39.94
N ILE A 973 -20.85 57.80 40.56
CA ILE A 973 -20.70 58.75 41.67
C ILE A 973 -19.99 59.99 41.15
N THR A 974 -20.60 61.16 41.35
CA THR A 974 -20.08 62.43 40.88
C THR A 974 -19.88 63.37 42.06
N VAL A 975 -18.65 63.87 42.26
CA VAL A 975 -18.33 64.88 43.28
C VAL A 975 -17.99 66.18 42.56
N SER A 976 -18.80 67.21 42.74
CA SER A 976 -18.68 68.52 42.10
C SER A 976 -18.43 69.60 43.13
N ASP A 977 -17.39 70.40 42.95
CA ASP A 977 -17.09 71.57 43.78
C ASP A 977 -17.19 72.88 42.99
N THR A 978 -17.48 73.99 43.67
CA THR A 978 -17.47 75.35 43.09
C THR A 978 -16.14 76.08 43.28
N GLY A 979 -15.06 75.33 43.53
CA GLY A 979 -13.71 75.85 43.73
C GLY A 979 -13.00 76.30 42.44
N PRO A 980 -11.70 76.63 42.49
CA PRO A 980 -11.00 77.34 41.42
C PRO A 980 -10.75 76.58 40.09
N GLY A 981 -11.33 75.39 39.88
CA GLY A 981 -11.08 74.58 38.68
C GLY A 981 -9.67 73.96 38.63
N ILE A 982 -9.46 72.90 37.85
CA ILE A 982 -8.16 72.23 37.64
C ILE A 982 -7.61 72.57 36.24
N SER A 983 -6.34 72.98 36.17
CA SER A 983 -5.67 73.35 34.91
C SER A 983 -5.36 72.14 34.02
N ASP A 984 -5.30 72.33 32.69
CA ASP A 984 -4.93 71.26 31.74
C ASP A 984 -3.53 70.68 31.99
N LYS A 985 -2.61 71.48 32.58
CA LYS A 985 -1.25 71.03 32.91
C LYS A 985 -1.28 70.07 34.11
N ASP A 986 -2.08 70.36 35.13
CA ASP A 986 -2.19 69.54 36.34
C ASP A 986 -3.04 68.29 36.11
N ARG A 987 -3.96 68.33 35.14
CA ARG A 987 -4.82 67.20 34.77
C ARG A 987 -4.04 65.91 34.44
N LYS A 988 -2.86 66.03 33.83
CA LYS A 988 -2.01 64.86 33.46
C LYS A 988 -1.23 64.26 34.64
N ARG A 989 -1.06 65.00 35.74
CA ARG A 989 -0.25 64.62 36.91
C ARG A 989 -1.08 64.21 38.13
N LEU A 990 -2.37 64.50 38.10
CA LEU A 990 -3.29 64.39 39.24
C LEU A 990 -3.34 63.02 39.94
N PHE A 991 -3.04 61.95 39.22
CA PHE A 991 -3.07 60.57 39.73
C PHE A 991 -1.68 59.93 39.83
N GLN A 992 -0.59 60.70 39.74
CA GLN A 992 0.78 60.22 39.96
C GLN A 992 1.12 60.21 41.45
N ARG A 993 1.91 59.22 41.88
CA ARG A 993 2.26 59.01 43.29
C ARG A 993 3.23 60.11 43.75
N TYR A 994 2.96 60.70 44.91
CA TYR A 994 3.79 61.72 45.55
C TYR A 994 3.95 63.03 44.77
N GLU A 995 3.17 63.24 43.69
CA GLU A 995 3.16 64.53 42.99
C GLU A 995 2.09 65.46 43.58
N GLN A 996 2.49 66.69 43.86
CA GLN A 996 1.58 67.79 44.21
C GLN A 996 1.57 68.80 43.06
N ALA A 997 0.43 69.44 42.80
CA ALA A 997 0.34 70.50 41.80
C ALA A 997 1.08 71.76 42.27
N ASP A 998 1.82 72.43 41.37
CA ASP A 998 2.71 73.56 41.68
C ASP A 998 1.99 74.90 42.01
N SER A 999 0.71 74.87 42.38
CA SER A 999 -0.03 76.07 42.79
C SER A 999 0.02 76.26 44.31
N PRO A 1000 0.33 77.47 44.82
CA PRO A 1000 0.52 77.75 46.25
C PRO A 1000 -0.75 77.56 47.11
N GLN A 1001 -1.94 77.45 46.49
CA GLN A 1001 -3.20 77.11 47.17
C GLN A 1001 -3.49 75.59 47.20
N ARG A 1002 -2.71 74.75 46.51
CA ARG A 1002 -2.96 73.28 46.40
C ARG A 1002 -1.79 72.39 46.87
N SER A 1003 -0.86 72.93 47.66
CA SER A 1003 0.36 72.25 48.15
C SER A 1003 0.24 71.57 49.53
N SER A 1004 -0.96 71.46 50.10
CA SER A 1004 -1.18 70.82 51.41
C SER A 1004 -1.79 69.43 51.24
N GLY A 1005 -1.05 68.36 51.53
CA GLY A 1005 -1.54 66.96 51.57
C GLY A 1005 -0.45 65.96 51.24
N SER A 1006 -0.56 64.68 51.65
CA SER A 1006 0.52 63.68 51.47
C SER A 1006 0.79 63.30 50.00
N GLY A 1007 -0.02 63.74 49.04
CA GLY A 1007 0.11 63.39 47.62
C GLY A 1007 -0.25 61.93 47.30
N LEU A 1008 -0.73 61.16 48.28
CA LEU A 1008 -1.09 59.75 48.14
C LEU A 1008 -2.59 59.52 47.88
N GLY A 1009 -3.47 60.37 48.42
CA GLY A 1009 -4.92 60.12 48.45
C GLY A 1009 -5.58 59.90 47.07
N LEU A 1010 -5.30 60.75 46.07
CA LEU A 1010 -5.88 60.60 44.73
C LEU A 1010 -5.27 59.42 43.95
N ALA A 1011 -4.00 59.10 44.18
CA ALA A 1011 -3.36 57.91 43.62
C ALA A 1011 -3.99 56.63 44.18
N ILE A 1012 -4.24 56.58 45.50
CA ILE A 1012 -4.95 55.48 46.16
C ILE A 1012 -6.37 55.35 45.58
N CYS A 1013 -7.10 56.45 45.37
CA CYS A 1013 -8.43 56.38 44.76
C CYS A 1013 -8.39 55.74 43.36
N ARG A 1014 -7.41 56.09 42.51
CA ARG A 1014 -7.28 55.48 41.17
C ARG A 1014 -6.95 54.00 41.23
N GLU A 1015 -6.01 53.60 42.08
CA GLU A 1015 -5.60 52.19 42.23
C GLU A 1015 -6.75 51.34 42.79
N LEU A 1016 -7.47 51.82 43.82
CA LEU A 1016 -8.63 51.11 44.37
C LEU A 1016 -9.78 51.02 43.36
N THR A 1017 -10.06 52.10 42.63
CA THR A 1017 -11.09 52.05 41.57
C THR A 1017 -10.71 51.10 40.43
N GLN A 1018 -9.44 51.05 40.03
CA GLN A 1018 -8.96 50.09 39.02
C GLN A 1018 -9.00 48.64 39.52
N LEU A 1019 -8.68 48.38 40.80
CA LEU A 1019 -8.83 47.06 41.41
C LEU A 1019 -10.28 46.57 41.42
N MET A 1020 -11.25 47.49 41.46
CA MET A 1020 -12.68 47.19 41.37
C MET A 1020 -13.24 47.24 39.93
N ASP A 1021 -12.38 47.16 38.92
CA ASP A 1021 -12.71 47.24 37.49
C ASP A 1021 -13.50 48.50 37.07
N GLY A 1022 -13.42 49.54 37.89
CA GLY A 1022 -14.04 50.84 37.65
C GLY A 1022 -13.10 51.84 37.00
N ARG A 1023 -13.60 53.07 36.87
CA ARG A 1023 -12.84 54.20 36.33
C ARG A 1023 -13.15 55.47 37.11
N CYS A 1024 -12.08 56.16 37.53
CA CYS A 1024 -12.13 57.45 38.21
C CYS A 1024 -11.49 58.51 37.32
N GLU A 1025 -12.27 59.52 36.92
CA GLU A 1025 -11.84 60.55 35.98
C GLU A 1025 -12.35 61.95 36.35
N LEU A 1026 -11.65 62.97 35.88
CA LEU A 1026 -12.10 64.36 35.93
C LEU A 1026 -12.87 64.66 34.65
N VAL A 1027 -14.18 64.85 34.78
CA VAL A 1027 -15.11 64.99 33.64
C VAL A 1027 -15.24 66.44 33.21
N GLU A 1028 -15.37 67.35 34.18
CA GLU A 1028 -15.54 68.77 33.92
C GLU A 1028 -14.63 69.59 34.84
N SER A 1029 -14.00 70.61 34.27
CA SER A 1029 -13.14 71.51 35.00
C SER A 1029 -13.17 72.87 34.32
N SER A 1030 -13.66 73.88 35.02
CA SER A 1030 -13.69 75.27 34.57
C SER A 1030 -13.26 76.19 35.71
N ALA A 1031 -13.00 77.47 35.45
CA ALA A 1031 -12.63 78.43 36.49
C ALA A 1031 -13.67 78.61 37.62
N ARG A 1032 -14.84 77.94 37.55
CA ARG A 1032 -15.92 77.99 38.52
C ARG A 1032 -16.19 76.64 39.23
N GLY A 1033 -15.38 75.62 39.01
CA GLY A 1033 -15.55 74.33 39.69
C GLY A 1033 -14.88 73.13 39.02
N SER A 1034 -14.78 72.02 39.75
CA SER A 1034 -14.29 70.74 39.24
C SER A 1034 -15.25 69.60 39.57
N THR A 1035 -15.43 68.69 38.61
CA THR A 1035 -16.34 67.55 38.72
C THR A 1035 -15.59 66.25 38.46
N PHE A 1036 -15.42 65.46 39.54
CA PHE A 1036 -14.89 64.11 39.47
C PHE A 1036 -16.01 63.10 39.32
N ARG A 1037 -15.84 62.14 38.41
CA ARG A 1037 -16.75 61.03 38.23
C ARG A 1037 -16.03 59.72 38.46
N VAL A 1038 -16.60 58.91 39.33
CA VAL A 1038 -16.22 57.52 39.57
C VAL A 1038 -17.36 56.65 39.04
N TRP A 1039 -17.05 55.73 38.13
CA TRP A 1039 -17.99 54.72 37.66
C TRP A 1039 -17.50 53.34 38.08
N LEU A 1040 -18.36 52.59 38.78
CA LEU A 1040 -18.08 51.25 39.27
C LEU A 1040 -19.10 50.25 38.69
N PRO A 1041 -18.67 49.14 38.06
CA PRO A 1041 -19.56 48.10 37.53
C PRO A 1041 -20.05 47.18 38.66
N LEU A 1042 -20.92 47.69 39.53
CA LEU A 1042 -21.44 46.91 40.66
C LEU A 1042 -22.66 46.08 40.24
N PRO A 1043 -22.72 44.77 40.57
CA PRO A 1043 -23.92 43.96 40.33
C PRO A 1043 -25.06 44.38 41.26
N VAL A 1044 -26.29 44.46 40.74
CA VAL A 1044 -27.51 44.65 41.54
C VAL A 1044 -27.90 43.34 42.21
N VAL A 1045 -28.29 43.40 43.48
CA VAL A 1045 -28.73 42.24 44.27
C VAL A 1045 -30.17 42.51 44.77
N GLU A 1046 -31.08 41.54 44.61
CA GLU A 1046 -32.43 41.63 45.19
C GLU A 1046 -32.36 41.47 46.71
N ALA A 1047 -33.01 42.37 47.45
CA ALA A 1047 -32.87 42.46 48.90
C ALA A 1047 -33.58 41.31 49.63
N GLU A 1048 -32.83 40.45 50.32
CA GLU A 1048 -33.36 39.54 51.35
C GLU A 1048 -33.13 40.11 52.78
N PRO A 1049 -34.16 40.11 53.65
CA PRO A 1049 -34.11 40.81 54.95
C PRO A 1049 -33.90 39.86 56.15
N VAL A 1050 -32.76 39.92 56.86
CA VAL A 1050 -32.58 39.35 58.21
C VAL A 1050 -31.30 39.98 58.82
N ALA A 1051 -31.10 40.27 60.09
CA ALA A 1051 -31.90 40.61 61.27
C ALA A 1051 -30.86 41.01 62.34
N ALA A 1052 -31.18 41.98 63.18
CA ALA A 1052 -30.33 42.47 64.27
C ALA A 1052 -30.47 41.59 65.53
N ALA A 1053 -29.38 41.40 66.26
CA ALA A 1053 -29.26 41.36 67.73
C ALA A 1053 -27.80 41.01 68.09
N ASP A 1054 -27.02 41.85 68.76
CA ASP A 1054 -27.07 42.32 70.15
C ASP A 1054 -26.87 41.23 71.23
N GLU A 1055 -25.68 41.34 71.83
CA GLU A 1055 -25.29 41.29 73.25
C GLU A 1055 -25.47 40.04 74.13
N THR A 1056 -24.40 39.82 74.89
CA THR A 1056 -23.96 38.69 75.69
C THR A 1056 -24.59 38.60 77.09
N THR A 1057 -24.56 37.37 77.62
CA THR A 1057 -24.97 36.90 78.95
C THR A 1057 -24.05 37.38 80.10
N ALA A 1058 -24.49 37.22 81.36
CA ALA A 1058 -23.67 37.50 82.53
C ALA A 1058 -23.89 36.48 83.66
N GLY A 1059 -22.84 35.71 83.98
CA GLY A 1059 -22.17 35.85 85.29
C GLY A 1059 -22.08 34.62 86.20
N GLU A 1060 -21.37 33.55 85.81
CA GLU A 1060 -20.84 32.52 86.72
C GLU A 1060 -19.30 32.60 86.91
N SER A 1061 -18.81 32.19 88.08
CA SER A 1061 -17.40 32.26 88.48
C SER A 1061 -16.65 30.95 88.20
N TRP A 1062 -15.83 30.93 87.15
CA TRP A 1062 -15.09 29.75 86.69
C TRP A 1062 -13.65 29.59 87.22
N ASN A 1063 -13.17 28.35 87.18
CA ASN A 1063 -11.83 27.90 87.53
C ASN A 1063 -11.01 27.61 86.25
N LEU A 1064 -10.11 28.52 85.91
CA LEU A 1064 -9.43 28.60 84.61
C LEU A 1064 -7.96 28.20 84.72
N LEU A 1065 -7.42 27.54 83.69
CA LEU A 1065 -5.98 27.29 83.54
C LEU A 1065 -5.42 28.28 82.51
N LEU A 1066 -4.31 28.96 82.81
CA LEU A 1066 -3.59 29.84 81.89
C LEU A 1066 -2.19 29.26 81.64
N ILE A 1067 -1.86 28.99 80.37
CA ILE A 1067 -0.52 28.55 79.96
C ILE A 1067 0.12 29.66 79.12
N GLU A 1068 1.11 30.35 79.69
CA GLU A 1068 1.81 31.51 79.13
C GLU A 1068 3.26 31.54 79.66
N ASP A 1069 4.23 31.77 78.78
CA ASP A 1069 5.65 31.76 79.12
C ASP A 1069 6.18 33.14 79.58
N ASP A 1070 5.59 34.25 79.12
CA ASP A 1070 5.95 35.61 79.57
C ASP A 1070 5.29 35.97 80.91
N ALA A 1071 6.10 36.10 81.96
CA ALA A 1071 5.63 36.38 83.31
C ALA A 1071 4.92 37.75 83.48
N THR A 1072 5.25 38.76 82.67
CA THR A 1072 4.64 40.10 82.74
C THR A 1072 3.27 40.09 82.10
N VAL A 1073 3.16 39.49 80.91
CA VAL A 1073 1.88 39.33 80.19
C VAL A 1073 0.94 38.42 80.99
N ALA A 1074 1.45 37.29 81.49
CA ALA A 1074 0.72 36.41 82.39
C ALA A 1074 0.21 37.16 83.63
N GLY A 1075 1.00 38.11 84.17
CA GLY A 1075 0.63 38.96 85.31
C GLY A 1075 -0.49 39.95 85.00
N VAL A 1076 -0.45 40.62 83.85
CA VAL A 1076 -1.51 41.55 83.41
C VAL A 1076 -2.81 40.81 83.14
N ILE A 1077 -2.76 39.68 82.42
CA ILE A 1077 -3.95 38.89 82.08
C ILE A 1077 -4.57 38.28 83.34
N GLN A 1078 -3.78 37.70 84.23
CA GLN A 1078 -4.27 37.21 85.53
C GLN A 1078 -4.91 38.36 86.33
N GLY A 1079 -4.24 39.52 86.42
CA GLY A 1079 -4.77 40.67 87.16
C GLY A 1079 -6.10 41.19 86.62
N LEU A 1080 -6.29 41.16 85.30
CA LEU A 1080 -7.57 41.49 84.66
C LEU A 1080 -8.66 40.42 84.94
N LEU A 1081 -8.32 39.12 84.90
CA LEU A 1081 -9.28 38.03 85.12
C LEU A 1081 -9.69 37.87 86.59
N GLU A 1082 -8.76 38.01 87.54
CA GLU A 1082 -9.03 38.00 88.97
C GLU A 1082 -9.83 39.23 89.41
N ALA A 1083 -9.56 40.41 88.84
CA ALA A 1083 -10.36 41.62 89.08
C ALA A 1083 -11.83 41.44 88.64
N SER A 1084 -12.08 40.54 87.68
CA SER A 1084 -13.42 40.16 87.22
C SER A 1084 -14.04 38.98 88.00
N GLY A 1085 -13.34 38.42 89.01
CA GLY A 1085 -13.89 37.45 89.97
C GLY A 1085 -13.58 35.96 89.73
N HIS A 1086 -12.85 35.60 88.67
CA HIS A 1086 -12.52 34.20 88.35
C HIS A 1086 -11.32 33.65 89.15
N ARG A 1087 -11.22 32.32 89.31
CA ARG A 1087 -10.03 31.67 89.89
C ARG A 1087 -9.13 31.15 88.78
N VAL A 1088 -7.87 31.58 88.74
CA VAL A 1088 -6.93 31.24 87.65
C VAL A 1088 -5.70 30.52 88.20
N ARG A 1089 -5.37 29.34 87.64
CA ARG A 1089 -4.10 28.65 87.87
C ARG A 1089 -3.19 28.84 86.66
N ARG A 1090 -1.88 28.94 86.88
CA ARG A 1090 -0.89 29.19 85.82
C ARG A 1090 0.07 28.02 85.63
N ALA A 1091 0.42 27.75 84.38
CA ALA A 1091 1.54 26.89 84.03
C ALA A 1091 2.46 27.61 83.01
N PRO A 1092 3.79 27.43 83.12
CA PRO A 1092 4.74 28.20 82.30
C PRO A 1092 5.00 27.59 80.91
N ASP A 1093 4.64 26.33 80.69
CA ASP A 1093 4.86 25.65 79.42
C ASP A 1093 3.80 24.56 79.17
N GLY A 1094 3.76 24.05 77.94
CA GLY A 1094 2.76 23.10 77.48
C GLY A 1094 2.79 21.75 78.21
N LEU A 1095 3.97 21.25 78.59
CA LEU A 1095 4.10 19.96 79.30
C LEU A 1095 3.65 20.09 80.76
N ALA A 1096 4.03 21.17 81.44
CA ALA A 1096 3.55 21.49 82.78
C ALA A 1096 2.03 21.69 82.78
N GLY A 1097 1.48 22.35 81.77
CA GLY A 1097 0.04 22.52 81.58
C GLY A 1097 -0.71 21.19 81.41
N LEU A 1098 -0.20 20.27 80.56
CA LEU A 1098 -0.76 18.93 80.42
C LEU A 1098 -0.72 18.11 81.72
N ALA A 1099 0.34 18.27 82.51
CA ALA A 1099 0.46 17.60 83.81
C ALA A 1099 -0.55 18.14 84.85
N GLU A 1100 -0.87 19.44 84.84
CA GLU A 1100 -1.94 20.00 85.70
C GLU A 1100 -3.33 19.49 85.29
N LEU A 1101 -3.58 19.30 83.98
CA LEU A 1101 -4.84 18.77 83.47
C LEU A 1101 -5.08 17.30 83.82
N GLU A 1102 -4.03 16.48 83.97
CA GLU A 1102 -4.18 15.10 84.49
C GLU A 1102 -4.51 15.07 85.99
N ASN A 1103 -4.12 16.09 86.74
CA ASN A 1103 -4.25 16.13 88.21
C ASN A 1103 -5.45 16.95 88.74
N GLY A 1104 -6.15 17.71 87.89
CA GLY A 1104 -7.26 18.57 88.31
C GLY A 1104 -8.29 18.83 87.20
N ARG A 1105 -9.49 19.27 87.59
CA ARG A 1105 -10.55 19.68 86.66
C ARG A 1105 -10.63 21.21 86.56
N PHE A 1106 -10.64 21.72 85.34
CA PHE A 1106 -10.76 23.14 85.01
C PHE A 1106 -11.96 23.35 84.09
N ASP A 1107 -12.51 24.57 84.10
CA ASP A 1107 -13.68 24.94 83.31
C ASP A 1107 -13.28 25.43 81.92
N ALA A 1108 -12.15 26.15 81.78
CA ALA A 1108 -11.52 26.43 80.49
C ALA A 1108 -10.01 26.63 80.60
N LEU A 1109 -9.36 26.56 79.45
CA LEU A 1109 -7.93 26.77 79.26
C LEU A 1109 -7.68 27.99 78.38
N LEU A 1110 -6.93 28.97 78.88
CA LEU A 1110 -6.33 30.04 78.09
C LEU A 1110 -4.90 29.64 77.73
N LEU A 1111 -4.60 29.57 76.43
CA LEU A 1111 -3.39 28.96 75.93
C LEU A 1111 -2.66 29.90 74.98
N ASP A 1112 -1.43 30.28 75.33
CA ASP A 1112 -0.55 30.92 74.36
C ASP A 1112 -0.19 29.91 73.25
N LEU A 1113 -0.22 30.38 72.01
CA LEU A 1113 0.22 29.60 70.85
C LEU A 1113 1.74 29.44 70.81
N ASP A 1114 2.47 30.39 71.40
CA ASP A 1114 3.93 30.53 71.32
C ASP A 1114 4.67 29.94 72.54
N LEU A 1115 4.39 28.68 72.88
CA LEU A 1115 5.02 28.02 74.02
C LEU A 1115 6.34 27.30 73.68
N PRO A 1116 7.33 27.30 74.59
CA PRO A 1116 8.58 26.58 74.40
C PRO A 1116 8.41 25.05 74.53
N GLY A 1117 9.09 24.31 73.65
CA GLY A 1117 9.12 22.84 73.66
C GLY A 1117 7.90 22.22 72.97
N LEU A 1118 6.73 22.27 73.63
CA LEU A 1118 5.46 21.84 73.04
C LEU A 1118 4.60 23.08 72.78
N ASP A 1119 4.44 23.43 71.51
CA ASP A 1119 3.70 24.61 71.10
C ASP A 1119 2.19 24.49 71.42
N GLY A 1120 1.49 25.62 71.50
CA GLY A 1120 0.09 25.64 71.92
C GLY A 1120 -0.82 24.81 71.00
N PHE A 1121 -0.52 24.73 69.69
CA PHE A 1121 -1.25 23.87 68.78
C PHE A 1121 -1.06 22.38 69.09
N GLY A 1122 0.17 21.96 69.42
CA GLY A 1122 0.49 20.61 69.85
C GLY A 1122 -0.23 20.24 71.14
N VAL A 1123 -0.24 21.13 72.14
CA VAL A 1123 -0.98 20.95 73.40
C VAL A 1123 -2.47 20.74 73.13
N ALA A 1124 -3.10 21.59 72.31
CA ALA A 1124 -4.52 21.47 72.00
C ALA A 1124 -4.87 20.17 71.28
N ARG A 1125 -4.09 19.74 70.27
CA ARG A 1125 -4.36 18.47 69.58
C ARG A 1125 -4.21 17.26 70.50
N MET A 1126 -3.17 17.25 71.33
CA MET A 1126 -2.96 16.17 72.29
C MET A 1126 -4.10 16.07 73.32
N LEU A 1127 -4.69 17.20 73.71
CA LEU A 1127 -5.88 17.20 74.56
C LEU A 1127 -7.10 16.68 73.80
N ARG A 1128 -7.34 17.15 72.57
CA ARG A 1128 -8.48 16.70 71.76
C ARG A 1128 -8.44 15.21 71.42
N ASP A 1129 -7.26 14.64 71.18
CA ASP A 1129 -7.11 13.18 70.96
C ASP A 1129 -7.41 12.33 72.21
N ARG A 1130 -7.34 12.92 73.41
CA ARG A 1130 -7.54 12.21 74.69
C ARG A 1130 -8.97 12.34 75.24
N GLU A 1131 -9.79 13.24 74.70
CA GLU A 1131 -11.15 13.47 75.20
C GLU A 1131 -12.14 12.44 74.62
N THR A 1132 -12.75 11.63 75.50
CA THR A 1132 -13.73 10.61 75.08
C THR A 1132 -15.19 10.99 75.36
N ASP A 1133 -15.52 11.65 76.48
CA ASP A 1133 -16.92 11.95 76.85
C ASP A 1133 -17.18 13.36 77.43
N THR A 1134 -16.16 14.24 77.56
CA THR A 1134 -16.35 15.64 78.00
C THR A 1134 -15.28 16.54 77.39
N ARG A 1135 -15.68 17.66 76.77
CA ARG A 1135 -14.80 18.57 76.01
C ARG A 1135 -14.44 19.82 76.82
N LEU A 1136 -13.16 20.08 77.05
CA LEU A 1136 -12.68 21.29 77.75
C LEU A 1136 -12.55 22.47 76.78
N PRO A 1137 -13.18 23.63 77.01
CA PRO A 1137 -13.00 24.82 76.18
C PRO A 1137 -11.57 25.39 76.22
N ILE A 1138 -11.02 25.72 75.05
CA ILE A 1138 -9.65 26.28 74.90
C ILE A 1138 -9.70 27.62 74.16
N ILE A 1139 -9.17 28.70 74.75
CA ILE A 1139 -9.02 30.03 74.13
C ILE A 1139 -7.56 30.26 73.77
N ALA A 1140 -7.28 30.41 72.48
CA ALA A 1140 -5.97 30.80 71.97
C ALA A 1140 -5.70 32.28 72.24
N ILE A 1141 -4.53 32.59 72.80
CA ILE A 1141 -4.04 33.96 72.92
C ILE A 1141 -2.76 34.08 72.10
N THR A 1142 -2.65 35.11 71.25
CA THR A 1142 -1.43 35.32 70.45
C THR A 1142 -1.07 36.78 70.25
N ALA A 1143 0.24 37.07 70.20
CA ALA A 1143 0.77 38.35 69.72
C ALA A 1143 0.96 38.40 68.20
N ARG A 1144 0.76 37.26 67.52
CA ARG A 1144 0.91 37.15 66.08
C ARG A 1144 -0.26 37.85 65.37
N SER A 1145 0.04 38.41 64.20
CA SER A 1145 -0.87 39.25 63.43
C SER A 1145 -1.18 38.69 62.04
N GLY A 1146 -0.89 37.41 61.79
CA GLY A 1146 -1.20 36.71 60.55
C GLY A 1146 -2.70 36.44 60.39
N GLY A 1147 -3.15 36.23 59.16
CA GLY A 1147 -4.57 35.96 58.85
C GLY A 1147 -5.01 34.55 59.28
N ASP A 1148 -4.18 33.55 59.00
CA ASP A 1148 -4.56 32.13 59.14
C ASP A 1148 -4.45 31.59 60.58
N GLU A 1149 -4.01 32.38 61.55
CA GLU A 1149 -3.73 31.90 62.92
C GLU A 1149 -5.00 31.48 63.66
N GLU A 1150 -6.09 32.23 63.46
CA GLU A 1150 -7.39 31.90 64.03
C GLU A 1150 -7.95 30.63 63.39
N GLU A 1151 -7.81 30.50 62.07
CA GLU A 1151 -8.24 29.32 61.32
C GLU A 1151 -7.45 28.07 61.73
N ARG A 1152 -6.14 28.22 61.95
CA ARG A 1152 -5.25 27.17 62.46
C ARG A 1152 -5.54 26.82 63.92
N ALA A 1153 -5.89 27.79 64.76
CA ALA A 1153 -6.26 27.55 66.15
C ALA A 1153 -7.56 26.76 66.22
N ARG A 1154 -8.56 27.14 65.42
CA ARG A 1154 -9.82 26.40 65.28
C ARG A 1154 -9.60 24.99 64.72
N ALA A 1155 -8.73 24.84 63.72
CA ALA A 1155 -8.37 23.53 63.17
C ALA A 1155 -7.61 22.63 64.16
N ALA A 1156 -6.87 23.22 65.11
CA ALA A 1156 -6.25 22.49 66.21
C ALA A 1156 -7.25 22.12 67.34
N GLY A 1157 -8.52 22.52 67.20
CA GLY A 1157 -9.59 22.23 68.14
C GLY A 1157 -9.75 23.24 69.27
N MET A 1158 -9.18 24.43 69.14
CA MET A 1158 -9.42 25.55 70.08
C MET A 1158 -10.74 26.25 69.73
N ASP A 1159 -11.41 26.75 70.76
CA ASP A 1159 -12.79 27.23 70.67
C ASP A 1159 -12.86 28.77 70.65
N GLY A 1160 -11.87 29.46 71.24
CA GLY A 1160 -11.75 30.92 71.21
C GLY A 1160 -10.41 31.42 70.67
N PHE A 1161 -10.38 32.68 70.23
CA PHE A 1161 -9.17 33.31 69.73
C PHE A 1161 -9.11 34.80 70.09
N LEU A 1162 -8.01 35.25 70.67
CA LEU A 1162 -7.77 36.64 71.06
C LEU A 1162 -6.37 37.11 70.67
N ARG A 1163 -6.29 38.36 70.16
CA ARG A 1163 -5.04 39.02 69.77
C ARG A 1163 -4.55 39.99 70.84
N LYS A 1164 -3.27 39.94 71.16
CA LYS A 1164 -2.59 40.90 72.07
C LYS A 1164 -2.35 42.24 71.32
N PRO A 1165 -2.49 43.41 71.98
CA PRO A 1165 -2.84 43.61 73.39
C PRO A 1165 -4.35 43.46 73.64
N VAL A 1166 -4.69 42.69 74.67
CA VAL A 1166 -6.07 42.42 75.09
C VAL A 1166 -6.52 43.42 76.15
N SER A 1167 -7.71 43.99 75.99
CA SER A 1167 -8.36 44.81 77.02
C SER A 1167 -9.22 43.94 77.94
N GLY A 1168 -9.47 44.40 79.18
CA GLY A 1168 -10.29 43.67 80.15
C GLY A 1168 -11.69 43.31 79.61
N ALA A 1169 -12.31 44.21 78.84
CA ALA A 1169 -13.62 43.97 78.22
C ALA A 1169 -13.60 42.81 77.19
N GLN A 1170 -12.50 42.65 76.46
CA GLN A 1170 -12.38 41.60 75.44
C GLN A 1170 -12.22 40.20 76.05
N LEU A 1171 -11.46 40.07 77.14
CA LEU A 1171 -11.29 38.78 77.84
C LEU A 1171 -12.62 38.29 78.43
N GLN A 1172 -13.40 39.20 79.01
CA GLN A 1172 -14.70 38.86 79.58
C GLN A 1172 -15.71 38.44 78.51
N ALA A 1173 -15.76 39.16 77.37
CA ALA A 1173 -16.64 38.81 76.26
C ALA A 1173 -16.31 37.43 75.66
N ALA A 1174 -15.03 37.09 75.54
CA ALA A 1174 -14.61 35.80 74.98
C ALA A 1174 -14.90 34.61 75.92
N LEU A 1175 -14.75 34.79 77.23
CA LEU A 1175 -15.09 33.75 78.21
C LEU A 1175 -16.60 33.55 78.28
N ALA A 1176 -17.38 34.64 78.33
CA ALA A 1176 -18.85 34.56 78.31
C ALA A 1176 -19.36 33.83 77.05
N ALA A 1177 -18.77 34.10 75.88
CA ALA A 1177 -19.19 33.44 74.64
C ALA A 1177 -18.93 31.91 74.59
N LEU A 1178 -18.10 31.36 75.49
CA LEU A 1178 -17.67 29.96 75.45
C LEU A 1178 -18.16 29.10 76.61
N LEU A 1179 -18.46 29.73 77.75
CA LEU A 1179 -18.76 29.06 79.01
C LEU A 1179 -20.16 29.38 79.57
N ASP A 1180 -20.83 30.42 79.05
CA ASP A 1180 -22.29 30.61 79.20
C ASP A 1180 -23.04 29.90 78.06
#